data_AF-A0AAW2CPE4-F1
#
_entry.id   AF-A0AAW2CPE4-F1
#
_cell.length_a   1.000
_cell.length_b   1.000
_cell.length_c   1.000
_cell.angle_alpha   90.00
_cell.angle_beta   90.00
_cell.angle_gamma   90.00
#
_symmetry.space_group_name_H-M   'P 1'
#
loop_
_entity.id
_entity.type
_entity.pdbx_description
1 polymer ?
#
loop_
_entity_poly.entity_id
_entity_poly.type
_entity_poly.pdbx_seq_one_letter_code
_entity_poly.pdbx_strand_id
1 'polypeptide(L)'
;MGHSNSRLKRVQVLDDVEVTDLPKASENHIKEIFSIDGNMTPKSNSKKATAFTKKRSFKDEILRRVFSEDYEKEKKRIMDPQGKTIKTWNKIFSLSCLFALFLDPLFLLLPVIDGQGCVANGMTAQVVLTILRSLTDVFYLIQIIVRFHTAYVAPSSRVVGRGELVIDPSKIAMRYLRKGFIIDLMASLPLTQVLLWVVIPNVEGTVVTVRKNAMWFIMIVQYIPRVILTYPLSSKIIDESGIVADTAWTGAGYNLMLYLMASHLSGSWWYLLGIERQEACWRSACNLESACRNEYFDCHTVNNDARSNWFSSTNVTNLCTPTSNFYQYGIFGDALNSNVIASPFFNKYFYCLWWGLRNVSSTGQNLTTSTYMGEVVFTIIFVATLGLFLLALLIGNMQRYLQSATLRLEERRIRRTDTEQWMHHRQLPSELKQFVRQYDQSKWLATKGVNEETLLDGLPMDLRREIKRHLCLSLVRRVPLFDQMDETLLDAICERLRPALCTNNMFIVREGDPVNQMMFIVRGHLDSYTTDGGRFGFFNSSRLGSGDFCGEELLTWALDPHPNVILPTSTRTVKAITEVEAFTLVAEDLKFVASQFRRLHSKQLRHTFRHYSHQWRTWAACFIQAAWRRHKKLKEMAKNGISESGRPLKENFWSKYSESLVEKTRSRRFVLESAESVSSTINSLQKPVEVDFD
;
A
#
# COMPACT_ATOMS: atom_id res chain seq x y z
N MET A 1 -12.24 -39.67 -39.69
CA MET A 1 -12.84 -39.90 -38.35
C MET A 1 -12.54 -38.65 -37.51
N GLY A 2 -13.35 -37.60 -37.60
CA GLY A 2 -14.57 -37.37 -36.80
C GLY A 2 -14.22 -36.47 -35.58
N HIS A 3 -13.99 -35.16 -35.74
CA HIS A 3 -14.94 -34.02 -35.63
C HIS A 3 -15.75 -33.93 -34.31
N SER A 4 -15.41 -32.94 -33.46
CA SER A 4 -16.32 -31.98 -32.79
C SER A 4 -15.52 -31.17 -31.74
N ASN A 5 -15.09 -29.93 -32.01
CA ASN A 5 -15.79 -28.68 -31.70
C ASN A 5 -16.42 -28.60 -30.28
N SER A 6 -15.77 -27.87 -29.38
CA SER A 6 -16.46 -27.11 -28.33
C SER A 6 -15.83 -25.72 -28.18
N ARG A 7 -16.64 -24.72 -28.55
CA ARG A 7 -16.37 -23.29 -28.51
C ARG A 7 -16.24 -22.83 -27.06
N LEU A 8 -15.07 -22.34 -26.66
CA LEU A 8 -14.93 -21.52 -25.46
C LEU A 8 -15.46 -20.12 -25.77
N LYS A 9 -16.68 -19.82 -25.30
CA LYS A 9 -17.23 -18.45 -25.28
C LYS A 9 -16.37 -17.59 -24.35
N ARG A 10 -15.58 -16.71 -24.94
CA ARG A 10 -14.92 -15.59 -24.29
C ARG A 10 -16.01 -14.59 -23.89
N VAL A 11 -16.38 -14.56 -22.61
CA VAL A 11 -17.23 -13.49 -22.05
C VAL A 11 -16.34 -12.27 -21.91
N GLN A 12 -16.51 -11.30 -22.81
CA GLN A 12 -16.02 -9.94 -22.65
C GLN A 12 -16.76 -9.34 -21.46
N VAL A 13 -16.02 -8.98 -20.41
CA VAL A 13 -16.52 -8.06 -19.37
C VAL A 13 -16.38 -6.67 -19.97
N LEU A 14 -17.53 -6.01 -20.08
CA LEU A 14 -17.72 -4.65 -20.56
C LEU A 14 -17.25 -3.70 -19.45
N ASP A 15 -16.00 -3.25 -19.51
CA ASP A 15 -15.57 -2.06 -18.77
C ASP A 15 -15.86 -0.86 -19.68
N ASP A 16 -16.93 -0.12 -19.36
CA ASP A 16 -17.10 1.31 -19.67
C ASP A 16 -18.36 1.79 -18.94
N VAL A 17 -18.17 2.52 -17.84
CA VAL A 17 -19.12 3.54 -17.39
C VAL A 17 -18.33 4.83 -17.28
N GLU A 18 -18.45 5.64 -18.34
CA GLU A 18 -18.14 7.06 -18.36
C GLU A 18 -18.85 7.75 -17.19
N VAL A 19 -18.07 8.45 -16.36
CA VAL A 19 -18.60 9.42 -15.41
C VAL A 19 -18.87 10.69 -16.19
N THR A 20 -20.14 10.96 -16.45
CA THR A 20 -20.62 12.23 -16.99
C THR A 20 -20.37 13.38 -16.01
N ASP A 21 -19.72 14.42 -16.51
CA ASP A 21 -19.53 15.73 -15.87
C ASP A 21 -20.86 16.37 -15.44
N LEU A 22 -20.90 16.90 -14.22
CA LEU A 22 -21.92 17.85 -13.75
C LEU A 22 -21.24 19.09 -13.13
N PRO A 23 -21.86 20.28 -13.24
CA PRO A 23 -21.16 21.55 -13.34
C PRO A 23 -20.76 22.17 -11.98
N LYS A 24 -19.67 22.94 -12.02
CA LYS A 24 -19.19 23.81 -10.93
C LYS A 24 -20.19 24.94 -10.66
N ALA A 25 -20.75 24.96 -9.45
CA ALA A 25 -21.39 26.15 -8.89
C ALA A 25 -20.32 27.09 -8.29
N SER A 26 -20.41 28.37 -8.62
CA SER A 26 -19.59 29.45 -8.08
C SER A 26 -20.18 29.96 -6.77
N GLU A 27 -19.40 29.95 -5.68
CA GLU A 27 -19.73 30.71 -4.47
C GLU A 27 -18.71 31.83 -4.27
N ASN A 28 -19.19 33.06 -4.46
CA ASN A 28 -18.55 34.30 -4.08
C ASN A 28 -18.73 34.51 -2.57
N HIS A 29 -17.65 34.62 -1.80
CA HIS A 29 -17.72 35.15 -0.44
C HIS A 29 -17.30 36.62 -0.40
N ILE A 30 -18.32 37.45 -0.17
CA ILE A 30 -18.27 38.88 0.15
C ILE A 30 -17.66 39.06 1.55
N LYS A 31 -16.69 39.97 1.67
CA LYS A 31 -16.16 40.48 2.95
C LYS A 31 -17.10 41.56 3.48
N GLU A 32 -17.68 41.36 4.66
CA GLU A 32 -18.23 42.45 5.46
C GLU A 32 -17.21 42.90 6.51
N ILE A 33 -16.96 44.21 6.51
CA ILE A 33 -16.15 44.94 7.50
C ILE A 33 -17.14 45.69 8.39
N PHE A 34 -17.06 45.49 9.70
CA PHE A 34 -17.63 46.40 10.68
C PHE A 34 -16.51 47.06 11.47
N SER A 35 -16.42 48.39 11.36
CA SER A 35 -15.65 49.27 12.24
C SER A 35 -16.61 49.97 13.20
N ILE A 36 -16.28 50.02 14.50
CA ILE A 36 -16.83 51.02 15.42
C ILE A 36 -15.71 51.54 16.33
N ASP A 37 -15.66 52.86 16.39
CA ASP A 37 -14.73 53.78 17.05
C ASP A 37 -14.54 53.62 18.56
N GLY A 38 -13.50 54.28 19.10
CA GLY A 38 -13.44 54.57 20.54
C GLY A 38 -12.16 55.15 21.15
N ASN A 39 -11.68 56.30 20.65
CA ASN A 39 -10.98 57.41 21.32
C ASN A 39 -9.86 57.29 22.40
N MET A 40 -8.83 58.10 22.13
CA MET A 40 -8.02 59.00 23.00
C MET A 40 -7.04 58.45 24.07
N THR A 41 -5.77 58.75 23.78
CA THR A 41 -4.54 58.89 24.59
C THR A 41 -4.67 59.87 25.80
N PRO A 42 -3.67 60.16 26.69
CA PRO A 42 -2.23 59.81 26.69
C PRO A 42 -1.51 59.59 28.07
N LYS A 43 -0.20 59.26 28.00
CA LYS A 43 0.92 59.61 28.92
C LYS A 43 0.99 59.01 30.34
N SER A 44 2.16 58.42 30.68
CA SER A 44 3.19 59.06 31.55
C SER A 44 4.13 58.06 32.26
N ASN A 45 5.44 58.24 32.02
CA ASN A 45 6.61 58.15 32.91
C ASN A 45 6.78 56.96 33.87
N SER A 46 7.81 56.13 33.65
CA SER A 46 9.19 56.28 34.14
C SER A 46 9.40 55.76 35.58
N LYS A 47 10.19 54.68 35.74
CA LYS A 47 11.52 54.68 36.39
C LYS A 47 11.95 53.27 36.79
N LYS A 48 13.27 53.13 36.80
CA LYS A 48 14.11 51.93 36.94
C LYS A 48 14.24 51.46 38.40
N ALA A 49 14.76 50.23 38.47
CA ALA A 49 15.59 49.63 39.53
C ALA A 49 14.77 49.02 40.69
N THR A 50 15.04 47.82 41.21
CA THR A 50 16.30 47.08 41.37
C THR A 50 16.04 45.57 41.44
N ALA A 51 17.07 44.80 41.07
CA ALA A 51 17.15 43.35 41.19
C ALA A 51 16.98 42.83 42.62
N PHE A 52 16.37 41.66 42.79
CA PHE A 52 16.92 40.57 43.62
C PHE A 52 16.32 39.22 43.20
N THR A 53 17.24 38.29 42.99
CA THR A 53 17.13 36.88 42.62
C THR A 53 16.06 36.07 43.36
N LYS A 54 15.26 35.28 42.64
CA LYS A 54 14.73 34.01 43.16
C LYS A 54 14.37 33.01 42.05
N LYS A 55 15.13 31.92 42.05
CA LYS A 55 14.82 30.54 41.62
C LYS A 55 14.26 30.33 40.20
N ARG A 56 15.10 29.66 39.40
CA ARG A 56 14.70 28.72 38.34
C ARG A 56 13.43 27.98 38.73
N SER A 57 12.33 28.32 38.07
CA SER A 57 11.11 27.52 38.04
C SER A 57 11.02 26.92 36.65
N PHE A 58 11.25 25.61 36.60
CA PHE A 58 10.79 24.70 35.55
C PHE A 58 9.30 24.97 35.29
N LYS A 59 8.96 25.82 34.30
CA LYS A 59 7.61 25.96 33.70
C LYS A 59 7.53 26.96 32.53
N ASP A 60 8.54 27.00 31.67
CA ASP A 60 8.42 27.60 30.32
C ASP A 60 8.41 26.52 29.22
N GLU A 61 7.97 25.32 29.58
CA GLU A 61 7.64 24.23 28.67
C GLU A 61 6.17 24.34 28.26
N ILE A 62 5.82 25.46 27.64
CA ILE A 62 4.59 25.61 26.87
C ILE A 62 5.00 25.97 25.45
N LEU A 63 5.29 24.92 24.69
CA LEU A 63 5.03 24.75 23.26
C LEU A 63 4.82 26.08 22.49
N ARG A 64 5.92 26.75 22.16
CA ARG A 64 5.88 27.79 21.12
C ARG A 64 5.41 27.14 19.82
N ARG A 65 4.28 27.64 19.31
CA ARG A 65 3.75 27.43 17.96
C ARG A 65 4.76 27.92 16.90
N VAL A 66 5.82 27.16 16.61
CA VAL A 66 6.91 27.61 15.71
C VAL A 66 6.73 27.21 14.23
N PHE A 67 5.72 26.43 13.83
CA PHE A 67 5.82 25.71 12.54
C PHE A 67 4.97 26.18 11.34
N SER A 68 4.43 27.40 11.32
CA SER A 68 3.81 27.91 10.07
C SER A 68 4.08 29.38 9.78
N GLU A 69 3.98 30.27 10.77
CA GLU A 69 4.11 31.72 10.55
C GLU A 69 5.56 32.17 10.27
N ASP A 70 6.56 31.54 10.90
CA ASP A 70 7.98 31.86 10.67
C ASP A 70 8.49 31.29 9.34
N TYR A 71 7.96 30.13 8.90
CA TYR A 71 8.25 29.60 7.57
C TYR A 71 7.65 30.48 6.46
N GLU A 72 6.41 30.95 6.59
CA GLU A 72 5.79 31.85 5.59
C GLU A 72 6.57 33.17 5.40
N LYS A 73 7.26 33.68 6.44
CA LYS A 73 8.15 34.86 6.34
C LYS A 73 9.45 34.58 5.57
N GLU A 74 10.02 33.38 5.68
CA GLU A 74 11.30 33.01 5.04
C GLU A 74 11.15 32.11 3.78
N LYS A 75 9.92 31.74 3.42
CA LYS A 75 9.54 30.87 2.28
C LYS A 75 10.12 31.31 0.93
N LYS A 76 10.47 32.59 0.78
CA LYS A 76 11.10 33.13 -0.44
C LYS A 76 12.59 32.82 -0.57
N ARG A 77 13.29 32.43 0.51
CA ARG A 77 14.75 32.20 0.51
C ARG A 77 15.17 30.77 0.82
N ILE A 78 14.31 30.00 1.51
CA ILE A 78 14.67 28.66 2.01
C ILE A 78 13.62 27.65 1.60
N MET A 79 14.08 26.57 0.98
CA MET A 79 13.26 25.49 0.45
C MET A 79 13.00 24.44 1.52
N ASP A 80 11.74 23.99 1.59
CA ASP A 80 11.34 22.88 2.45
C ASP A 80 11.82 21.54 1.84
N PRO A 81 12.57 20.71 2.58
CA PRO A 81 13.01 19.40 2.12
C PRO A 81 11.86 18.43 1.77
N GLN A 82 10.65 18.62 2.31
CA GLN A 82 9.47 17.81 1.98
C GLN A 82 8.62 18.40 0.85
N GLY A 83 8.93 19.62 0.42
CA GLY A 83 8.21 20.34 -0.63
C GLY A 83 8.27 19.65 -2.00
N LYS A 84 7.22 19.88 -2.81
CA LYS A 84 7.12 19.32 -4.17
C LYS A 84 8.30 19.75 -5.07
N THR A 85 8.78 21.00 -4.92
CA THR A 85 9.90 21.55 -5.71
C THR A 85 11.19 20.78 -5.50
N ILE A 86 11.59 20.54 -4.25
CA ILE A 86 12.80 19.78 -3.91
C ILE A 86 12.66 18.31 -4.33
N LYS A 87 11.48 17.70 -4.16
CA LYS A 87 11.23 16.34 -4.63
C LYS A 87 11.37 16.21 -6.15
N THR A 88 10.81 17.14 -6.92
CA THR A 88 10.96 17.16 -8.39
C THR A 88 12.40 17.42 -8.80
N TRP A 89 13.07 18.38 -8.18
CA TRP A 89 14.48 18.67 -8.44
C TRP A 89 15.38 17.46 -8.15
N ASN A 90 15.20 16.79 -7.02
CA ASN A 90 15.97 15.59 -6.69
C ASN A 90 15.78 14.46 -7.73
N LYS A 91 14.58 14.32 -8.32
CA LYS A 91 14.35 13.37 -9.42
C LYS A 91 15.10 13.76 -10.68
N ILE A 92 15.03 15.03 -11.09
CA ILE A 92 15.75 15.56 -12.27
C ILE A 92 17.26 15.41 -12.08
N PHE A 93 17.77 15.81 -10.91
CA PHE A 93 19.17 15.69 -10.56
C PHE A 93 19.63 14.22 -10.54
N SER A 94 18.82 13.30 -9.99
CA SER A 94 19.13 11.86 -10.02
C SER A 94 19.26 11.33 -11.46
N LEU A 95 18.39 11.74 -12.37
CA LEU A 95 18.47 11.35 -13.78
C LEU A 95 19.72 11.94 -14.45
N SER A 96 20.04 13.21 -14.16
CA SER A 96 21.27 13.85 -14.63
C SER A 96 22.53 13.15 -14.12
N CYS A 97 22.55 12.70 -12.85
CA CYS A 97 23.65 11.92 -12.30
C CYS A 97 23.85 10.59 -13.01
N LEU A 98 22.76 9.85 -13.29
CA LEU A 98 22.83 8.59 -14.05
C LEU A 98 23.35 8.81 -15.46
N PHE A 99 22.92 9.89 -16.12
CA PHE A 99 23.43 10.27 -17.44
C PHE A 99 24.92 10.66 -17.38
N ALA A 100 25.35 11.39 -16.35
CA ALA A 100 26.75 11.74 -16.16
C ALA A 100 27.64 10.50 -15.95
N LEU A 101 27.19 9.53 -15.14
CA LEU A 101 27.87 8.24 -14.94
C LEU A 101 27.98 7.45 -16.25
N PHE A 102 27.00 7.55 -17.15
CA PHE A 102 27.07 6.94 -18.48
C PHE A 102 28.09 7.63 -19.40
N LEU A 103 28.21 8.95 -19.34
CA LEU A 103 29.12 9.71 -20.20
C LEU A 103 30.59 9.53 -19.81
N ASP A 104 30.90 9.40 -18.51
CA ASP A 104 32.28 9.40 -18.02
C ASP A 104 33.15 8.28 -18.64
N PRO A 105 32.72 7.01 -18.77
CA PRO A 105 33.52 5.96 -19.41
C PRO A 105 33.69 6.13 -20.93
N LEU A 106 32.79 6.85 -21.62
CA LEU A 106 32.91 7.09 -23.07
C LEU A 106 34.18 7.88 -23.42
N PHE A 107 34.70 8.70 -22.50
CA PHE A 107 35.97 9.40 -22.69
C PHE A 107 37.18 8.45 -22.80
N LEU A 108 37.10 7.25 -22.20
CA LEU A 108 38.13 6.22 -22.31
C LEU A 108 38.17 5.61 -23.72
N LEU A 109 37.08 5.74 -24.48
CA LEU A 109 36.96 5.28 -25.86
C LEU A 109 37.42 6.34 -26.87
N LEU A 110 37.92 7.51 -26.47
CA LEU A 110 38.39 8.54 -27.41
C LEU A 110 39.63 8.17 -28.26
N PRO A 111 40.70 7.57 -27.70
CA PRO A 111 41.87 7.23 -28.50
C PRO A 111 41.50 6.20 -29.58
N VAL A 112 42.06 6.37 -30.77
CA VAL A 112 41.91 5.49 -31.93
C VAL A 112 43.29 5.24 -32.52
N ILE A 113 43.55 4.02 -32.95
CA ILE A 113 44.76 3.70 -33.69
C ILE A 113 44.48 3.87 -35.17
N ASP A 114 45.24 4.76 -35.82
CA ASP A 114 45.15 4.98 -37.25
C ASP A 114 45.97 3.93 -38.03
N GLY A 115 45.64 3.73 -39.30
CA GLY A 115 46.26 2.72 -40.18
C GLY A 115 47.77 2.89 -40.36
N GLN A 116 48.31 4.06 -40.05
CA GLN A 116 49.76 4.34 -40.06
C GLN A 116 50.45 4.08 -38.73
N GLY A 117 49.87 3.28 -37.82
CA GLY A 117 50.53 2.89 -36.56
C GLY A 117 50.77 4.06 -35.61
N CYS A 118 49.81 4.97 -35.51
CA CYS A 118 49.84 6.11 -34.59
C CYS A 118 48.52 6.22 -33.81
N VAL A 119 48.54 6.93 -32.68
CA VAL A 119 47.35 7.19 -31.85
C VAL A 119 46.81 8.58 -32.16
N ALA A 120 45.53 8.66 -32.52
CA ALA A 120 44.79 9.90 -32.70
C ALA A 120 43.59 9.98 -31.75
N ASN A 121 43.08 11.19 -31.56
CA ASN A 121 41.80 11.40 -30.89
C ASN A 121 40.71 11.68 -31.93
N GLY A 122 39.56 11.01 -31.80
CA GLY A 122 38.40 11.33 -32.62
C GLY A 122 37.82 12.70 -32.28
N MET A 123 38.16 13.73 -33.08
CA MET A 123 37.77 15.13 -32.82
C MET A 123 36.26 15.32 -32.65
N THR A 124 35.45 14.70 -33.52
CA THR A 124 33.98 14.79 -33.45
C THR A 124 33.43 14.23 -32.14
N ALA A 125 33.88 13.05 -31.73
CA ALA A 125 33.45 12.42 -30.49
C ALA A 125 33.93 13.22 -29.26
N GLN A 126 35.16 13.74 -29.29
CA GLN A 126 35.73 14.56 -28.23
C GLN A 126 34.91 15.84 -27.99
N VAL A 127 34.54 16.56 -29.05
CA VAL A 127 33.71 17.77 -28.95
C VAL A 127 32.32 17.45 -28.40
N VAL A 128 31.64 16.45 -28.96
CA VAL A 128 30.28 16.07 -28.54
C VAL A 128 30.25 15.63 -27.07
N LEU A 129 31.16 14.76 -26.66
CA LEU A 129 31.24 14.30 -25.27
C LEU A 129 31.56 15.45 -24.31
N THR A 130 32.44 16.38 -24.69
CA THR A 130 32.76 17.57 -23.87
C THR A 130 31.52 18.44 -23.64
N ILE A 131 30.70 18.67 -24.66
CA ILE A 131 29.47 19.48 -24.56
C ILE A 131 28.47 18.81 -23.61
N LEU A 132 28.18 17.52 -23.83
CA LEU A 132 27.24 16.76 -22.99
C LEU A 132 27.72 16.69 -21.54
N ARG A 133 29.02 16.49 -21.34
CA ARG A 133 29.63 16.45 -20.01
C ARG A 133 29.53 17.80 -19.30
N SER A 134 29.78 18.90 -19.99
CA SER A 134 29.66 20.25 -19.42
C SER A 134 28.22 20.60 -19.05
N LEU A 135 27.23 20.14 -19.83
CA LEU A 135 25.81 20.27 -19.47
C LEU A 135 25.50 19.58 -18.14
N THR A 136 26.02 18.37 -17.92
CA THR A 136 25.81 17.66 -16.64
C THR A 136 26.52 18.33 -15.45
N ASP A 137 27.68 18.98 -15.64
CA ASP A 137 28.35 19.75 -14.58
C ASP A 137 27.51 20.92 -14.07
N VAL A 138 26.75 21.57 -14.94
CA VAL A 138 25.83 22.65 -14.55
C VAL A 138 24.79 22.16 -13.54
N PHE A 139 24.27 20.93 -13.70
CA PHE A 139 23.32 20.36 -12.73
C PHE A 139 23.96 20.14 -11.36
N TYR A 140 25.23 19.73 -11.29
CA TYR A 140 25.97 19.60 -10.02
C TYR A 140 26.18 20.97 -9.35
N LEU A 141 26.49 22.02 -10.12
CA LEU A 141 26.61 23.38 -9.59
C LEU A 141 25.26 23.88 -9.02
N ILE A 142 24.16 23.68 -9.75
CA ILE A 142 22.83 24.04 -9.26
C ILE A 142 22.50 23.24 -7.99
N GLN A 143 22.87 21.95 -7.93
CA GLN A 143 22.64 21.13 -6.74
C GLN A 143 23.35 21.69 -5.50
N ILE A 144 24.60 22.16 -5.63
CA ILE A 144 25.33 22.80 -4.51
C ILE A 144 24.53 24.02 -4.01
N ILE A 145 24.04 24.86 -4.91
CA ILE A 145 23.21 26.04 -4.57
C ILE A 145 21.93 25.58 -3.85
N VAL A 146 21.23 24.58 -4.39
CA VAL A 146 20.01 24.04 -3.79
C VAL A 146 20.28 23.52 -2.37
N ARG A 147 21.42 22.85 -2.13
CA ARG A 147 21.79 22.33 -0.80
C ARG A 147 22.04 23.43 0.23
N PHE A 148 22.63 24.56 -0.16
CA PHE A 148 22.77 25.72 0.73
C PHE A 148 21.43 26.37 1.07
N HIS A 149 20.43 26.25 0.18
CA HIS A 149 19.09 26.82 0.35
C HIS A 149 18.03 25.83 0.85
N THR A 150 18.40 24.60 1.22
CA THR A 150 17.44 23.58 1.69
C THR A 150 17.51 23.42 3.21
N ALA A 151 16.38 23.58 3.89
CA ALA A 151 16.27 23.36 5.33
C ALA A 151 16.49 21.87 5.68
N TYR A 152 16.82 21.59 6.94
CA TYR A 152 17.00 20.22 7.41
C TYR A 152 16.19 19.93 8.67
N VAL A 153 15.84 18.65 8.85
CA VAL A 153 15.20 18.16 10.08
C VAL A 153 16.26 17.79 11.12
N ALA A 154 16.14 18.31 12.34
CA ALA A 154 17.08 18.03 13.43
C ALA A 154 17.01 16.54 13.86
N PRO A 155 18.15 15.80 13.94
CA PRO A 155 18.13 14.38 14.31
C PRO A 155 17.51 14.10 15.69
N SER A 156 17.74 14.97 16.67
CA SER A 156 17.21 14.86 18.04
C SER A 156 15.67 14.90 18.11
N SER A 157 15.04 15.58 17.16
CA SER A 157 13.59 15.73 17.08
C SER A 157 12.88 14.57 16.35
N ARG A 158 13.63 13.61 15.77
CA ARG A 158 13.05 12.45 15.07
C ARG A 158 12.43 11.41 16.01
N VAL A 159 12.78 11.44 17.29
CA VAL A 159 12.37 10.43 18.29
C VAL A 159 10.88 10.57 18.68
N VAL A 160 10.25 11.72 18.42
CA VAL A 160 8.83 12.00 18.77
C VAL A 160 7.98 12.28 17.51
N GLY A 161 8.40 11.78 16.34
CA GLY A 161 7.59 11.77 15.11
C GLY A 161 7.38 13.12 14.39
N ARG A 162 7.54 14.27 15.07
CA ARG A 162 7.55 15.61 14.47
C ARG A 162 8.96 16.19 14.55
N GLY A 163 9.77 15.88 13.55
CA GLY A 163 11.07 16.49 13.43
C GLY A 163 10.98 18.01 13.29
N GLU A 164 11.70 18.74 14.13
CA GLU A 164 11.87 20.20 14.07
C GLU A 164 12.69 20.58 12.84
N LEU A 165 12.10 21.45 12.01
CA LEU A 165 12.72 22.00 10.83
C LEU A 165 13.62 23.18 11.22
N VAL A 166 14.93 23.05 10.96
CA VAL A 166 15.89 24.13 11.18
C VAL A 166 16.00 24.96 9.91
N ILE A 167 15.64 26.25 10.01
CA ILE A 167 15.55 27.19 8.90
C ILE A 167 16.75 28.16 8.89
N ASP A 168 17.50 28.31 9.98
CA ASP A 168 18.63 29.28 10.07
C ASP A 168 19.72 29.08 8.97
N PRO A 169 19.97 30.07 8.08
CA PRO A 169 20.95 29.94 6.98
C PRO A 169 22.37 29.59 7.44
N SER A 170 22.82 30.19 8.55
CA SER A 170 24.16 29.95 9.09
C SER A 170 24.33 28.49 9.56
N LYS A 171 23.30 27.94 10.21
CA LYS A 171 23.31 26.54 10.68
C LYS A 171 23.24 25.56 9.51
N ILE A 172 22.46 25.89 8.47
CA ILE A 172 22.37 25.11 7.23
C ILE A 172 23.74 25.08 6.53
N ALA A 173 24.35 26.24 6.29
CA ALA A 173 25.64 26.35 5.62
C ALA A 173 26.75 25.62 6.40
N MET A 174 26.87 25.83 7.71
CA MET A 174 27.88 25.18 8.54
C MET A 174 27.73 23.65 8.54
N ARG A 175 26.49 23.15 8.64
CA ARG A 175 26.22 21.72 8.57
C ARG A 175 26.59 21.14 7.21
N TYR A 176 26.25 21.82 6.12
CA TYR A 176 26.52 21.36 4.77
C TYR A 176 28.02 21.36 4.45
N LEU A 177 28.74 22.44 4.80
CA LEU A 177 30.19 22.56 4.65
C LEU A 177 30.95 21.44 5.36
N ARG A 178 30.49 21.05 6.57
CA ARG A 178 31.16 20.00 7.36
C ARG A 178 30.88 18.57 6.89
N LYS A 179 29.72 18.29 6.28
CA LYS A 179 29.26 16.91 6.01
C LYS A 179 29.15 16.51 4.54
N GLY A 180 28.82 17.44 3.64
CA GLY A 180 28.45 17.09 2.26
C GLY A 180 29.16 17.88 1.17
N PHE A 181 29.56 19.12 1.48
CA PHE A 181 30.09 20.05 0.47
C PHE A 181 31.32 19.51 -0.28
N ILE A 182 32.27 18.86 0.40
CA ILE A 182 33.50 18.35 -0.24
C ILE A 182 33.18 17.30 -1.31
N ILE A 183 32.20 16.42 -1.05
CA ILE A 183 31.81 15.37 -2.01
C ILE A 183 31.13 16.00 -3.23
N ASP A 184 30.21 16.95 -3.01
CA ASP A 184 29.53 17.66 -4.09
C ASP A 184 30.53 18.49 -4.91
N LEU A 185 31.50 19.13 -4.26
CA LEU A 185 32.54 19.91 -4.91
C LEU A 185 33.40 19.01 -5.82
N MET A 186 33.95 17.91 -5.30
CA MET A 186 34.75 16.97 -6.09
C MET A 186 34.00 16.41 -7.30
N ALA A 187 32.71 16.09 -7.13
CA ALA A 187 31.85 15.61 -8.21
C ALA A 187 31.56 16.67 -9.29
N SER A 188 31.59 17.96 -8.93
CA SER A 188 31.23 19.09 -9.81
C SER A 188 32.37 19.66 -10.66
N LEU A 189 33.63 19.34 -10.36
CA LEU A 189 34.77 19.92 -11.07
C LEU A 189 34.79 19.48 -12.56
N PRO A 190 35.23 20.32 -13.50
CA PRO A 190 35.37 19.93 -14.91
C PRO A 190 36.76 19.34 -15.21
N LEU A 191 37.23 18.37 -14.42
CA LEU A 191 38.61 17.85 -14.55
C LEU A 191 38.85 17.14 -15.88
N THR A 192 37.86 16.41 -16.40
CA THR A 192 37.95 15.74 -17.71
C THR A 192 38.13 16.74 -18.85
N GLN A 193 37.42 17.87 -18.82
CA GLN A 193 37.53 18.91 -19.83
C GLN A 193 38.90 19.60 -19.79
N VAL A 194 39.40 19.93 -18.59
CA VAL A 194 40.73 20.51 -18.42
C VAL A 194 41.82 19.53 -18.90
N LEU A 195 41.70 18.25 -18.58
CA LEU A 195 42.64 17.23 -19.05
C LEU A 195 42.70 17.17 -20.59
N LEU A 196 41.55 17.13 -21.26
CA LEU A 196 41.48 16.92 -22.71
C LEU A 196 41.91 18.15 -23.53
N TRP A 197 41.58 19.34 -23.07
CA TRP A 197 41.77 20.58 -23.84
C TRP A 197 42.99 21.39 -23.40
N VAL A 198 43.46 21.23 -22.16
CA VAL A 198 44.57 22.01 -21.61
C VAL A 198 45.79 21.15 -21.36
N VAL A 199 45.64 19.98 -20.71
CA VAL A 199 46.81 19.17 -20.31
C VAL A 199 47.33 18.37 -21.50
N ILE A 200 46.51 17.53 -22.12
CA ILE A 200 46.95 16.61 -23.19
C ILE A 200 47.64 17.32 -24.36
N PRO A 201 47.14 18.45 -24.89
CA PRO A 201 47.81 19.14 -26.00
C PRO A 201 49.16 19.76 -25.64
N ASN A 202 49.44 19.97 -24.34
CA ASN A 202 50.62 20.69 -23.86
C ASN A 202 51.65 19.79 -23.15
N VAL A 203 51.44 18.48 -23.11
CA VAL A 203 52.38 17.54 -22.47
C VAL A 203 53.28 16.91 -23.51
N GLU A 204 54.59 17.13 -23.37
CA GLU A 204 55.62 16.40 -24.10
C GLU A 204 55.81 15.01 -23.48
N GLY A 205 55.66 13.97 -24.29
CA GLY A 205 55.78 12.57 -23.86
C GLY A 205 54.62 11.71 -24.31
N THR A 206 54.45 10.55 -23.67
CA THR A 206 53.56 9.53 -24.19
C THR A 206 52.11 9.79 -23.81
N VAL A 207 51.34 10.30 -24.77
CA VAL A 207 49.98 10.80 -24.61
C VAL A 207 49.05 9.79 -23.95
N VAL A 208 49.18 8.48 -24.23
CA VAL A 208 48.27 7.46 -23.67
C VAL A 208 48.58 7.13 -22.21
N THR A 209 49.86 7.03 -21.80
CA THR A 209 50.22 6.74 -20.39
C THR A 209 49.83 7.90 -19.48
N VAL A 210 50.11 9.15 -19.90
CA VAL A 210 49.71 10.35 -19.16
C VAL A 210 48.18 10.43 -19.07
N ARG A 211 47.48 10.21 -20.19
CA ARG A 211 46.02 10.12 -20.22
C ARG A 211 45.50 9.06 -19.27
N LYS A 212 46.03 7.84 -19.30
CA LYS A 212 45.56 6.74 -18.45
C LYS A 212 45.68 7.10 -16.96
N ASN A 213 46.85 7.60 -16.54
CA ASN A 213 47.08 7.97 -15.15
C ASN A 213 46.15 9.12 -14.71
N ALA A 214 45.96 10.12 -15.57
CA ALA A 214 45.03 11.21 -15.30
C ALA A 214 43.56 10.76 -15.29
N MET A 215 43.15 9.86 -16.18
CA MET A 215 41.81 9.29 -16.21
C MET A 215 41.54 8.39 -14.98
N TRP A 216 42.54 7.66 -14.48
CA TRP A 216 42.47 6.96 -13.19
C TRP A 216 42.24 7.92 -12.03
N PHE A 217 42.98 9.04 -12.00
CA PHE A 217 42.81 10.06 -10.97
C PHE A 217 41.41 10.70 -11.04
N ILE A 218 40.94 11.03 -12.24
CA ILE A 218 39.59 11.56 -12.47
C ILE A 218 38.51 10.56 -12.04
N MET A 219 38.72 9.26 -12.31
CA MET A 219 37.80 8.20 -11.84
C MET A 219 37.68 8.21 -10.31
N ILE A 220 38.80 8.32 -9.59
CA ILE A 220 38.80 8.34 -8.12
C ILE A 220 38.18 9.62 -7.57
N VAL A 221 38.56 10.78 -8.12
CA VAL A 221 38.15 12.10 -7.59
C VAL A 221 36.74 12.49 -8.03
N GLN A 222 36.24 11.99 -9.16
CA GLN A 222 34.95 12.43 -9.69
C GLN A 222 33.93 11.31 -9.76
N TYR A 223 34.27 10.21 -10.42
CA TYR A 223 33.31 9.14 -10.68
C TYR A 223 32.85 8.46 -9.38
N ILE A 224 33.78 8.15 -8.46
CA ILE A 224 33.42 7.54 -7.17
C ILE A 224 32.50 8.47 -6.34
N PRO A 225 32.82 9.77 -6.12
CA PRO A 225 31.88 10.70 -5.49
C PRO A 225 30.51 10.76 -6.16
N ARG A 226 30.44 10.73 -7.50
CA ARG A 226 29.15 10.71 -8.23
C ARG A 226 28.32 9.46 -7.94
N VAL A 227 28.96 8.29 -7.87
CA VAL A 227 28.30 7.04 -7.47
C VAL A 227 27.78 7.15 -6.03
N ILE A 228 28.62 7.64 -5.11
CA ILE A 228 28.25 7.84 -3.69
C ILE A 228 27.07 8.81 -3.55
N LEU A 229 26.99 9.86 -4.37
CA LEU A 229 25.87 10.82 -4.34
C LEU A 229 24.57 10.24 -4.92
N THR A 230 24.68 9.38 -5.92
CA THR A 230 23.52 8.77 -6.60
C THR A 230 22.81 7.74 -5.71
N TYR A 231 23.57 6.95 -4.95
CA TYR A 231 23.03 5.89 -4.08
C TYR A 231 21.98 6.37 -3.05
N PRO A 232 22.26 7.33 -2.15
CA PRO A 232 21.28 7.77 -1.14
C PRO A 232 20.10 8.52 -1.77
N LEU A 233 20.32 9.20 -2.89
CA LEU A 233 19.26 9.90 -3.61
C LEU A 233 18.26 8.92 -4.24
N SER A 234 18.77 7.85 -4.86
CA SER A 234 17.95 6.76 -5.39
C SER A 234 17.19 6.02 -4.30
N SER A 235 17.83 5.67 -3.18
CA SER A 235 17.18 5.01 -2.04
C SER A 235 16.06 5.86 -1.46
N LYS A 236 16.29 7.16 -1.27
CA LYS A 236 15.29 8.07 -0.72
C LYS A 236 14.10 8.27 -1.65
N ILE A 237 14.31 8.27 -2.96
CA ILE A 237 13.22 8.32 -3.96
C ILE A 237 12.41 7.01 -3.94
N ILE A 238 13.09 5.87 -3.80
CA ILE A 238 12.47 4.55 -3.67
C ILE A 238 11.59 4.48 -2.40
N ASP A 239 12.10 4.99 -1.27
CA ASP A 239 11.41 4.93 0.03
C ASP A 239 10.26 5.95 0.15
N GLU A 240 10.43 7.20 -0.30
CA GLU A 240 9.42 8.27 -0.16
C GLU A 240 8.29 8.21 -1.18
N SER A 241 8.53 7.61 -2.34
CA SER A 241 7.52 7.61 -3.38
C SER A 241 6.39 6.64 -3.08
N GLY A 242 6.62 5.54 -2.37
CA GLY A 242 5.64 4.44 -2.29
C GLY A 242 5.28 3.84 -3.67
N ILE A 243 5.77 4.42 -4.78
CA ILE A 243 5.53 4.03 -6.18
C ILE A 243 6.22 2.70 -6.49
N VAL A 244 7.18 2.27 -5.66
CA VAL A 244 7.72 0.90 -5.73
C VAL A 244 6.71 -0.14 -5.24
N ALA A 245 5.62 0.25 -4.58
CA ALA A 245 4.48 -0.62 -4.35
C ALA A 245 3.58 -0.80 -5.60
N ASP A 246 3.64 0.11 -6.59
CA ASP A 246 2.82 -0.02 -7.81
C ASP A 246 3.54 -0.73 -8.96
N THR A 247 4.88 -0.63 -9.06
CA THR A 247 5.65 -1.41 -10.06
C THR A 247 6.96 -1.95 -9.51
N ALA A 248 6.94 -3.19 -9.02
CA ALA A 248 8.14 -3.99 -8.69
C ALA A 248 9.23 -3.97 -9.80
N TRP A 249 8.82 -3.71 -11.04
CA TRP A 249 9.65 -3.56 -12.23
C TRP A 249 10.57 -2.33 -12.23
N THR A 250 10.23 -1.25 -11.53
CA THR A 250 11.08 -0.04 -11.50
C THR A 250 12.35 -0.28 -10.68
N GLY A 251 12.25 -0.97 -9.55
CA GLY A 251 13.41 -1.38 -8.73
C GLY A 251 14.29 -2.39 -9.45
N ALA A 252 13.66 -3.35 -10.16
CA ALA A 252 14.35 -4.28 -11.05
C ALA A 252 15.15 -3.55 -12.15
N GLY A 253 14.51 -2.62 -12.88
CA GLY A 253 15.15 -1.83 -13.94
C GLY A 253 16.33 -1.00 -13.43
N TYR A 254 16.23 -0.43 -12.23
CA TYR A 254 17.34 0.32 -11.61
C TYR A 254 18.56 -0.57 -11.31
N ASN A 255 18.35 -1.75 -10.72
CA ASN A 255 19.44 -2.69 -10.45
C ASN A 255 20.10 -3.19 -11.75
N LEU A 256 19.29 -3.45 -12.78
CA LEU A 256 19.81 -3.80 -14.11
C LEU A 256 20.64 -2.65 -14.71
N MET A 257 20.18 -1.40 -14.60
CA MET A 257 20.92 -0.23 -15.06
C MET A 257 22.30 -0.11 -14.38
N LEU A 258 22.38 -0.31 -13.06
CA LEU A 258 23.66 -0.30 -12.34
C LEU A 258 24.61 -1.40 -12.83
N TYR A 259 24.07 -2.59 -13.09
CA TYR A 259 24.84 -3.70 -13.66
C TYR A 259 25.37 -3.37 -15.06
N LEU A 260 24.52 -2.83 -15.95
CA LEU A 260 24.91 -2.39 -17.28
C LEU A 260 25.97 -1.28 -17.23
N MET A 261 25.87 -0.34 -16.28
CA MET A 261 26.85 0.74 -16.08
C MET A 261 28.22 0.19 -15.68
N ALA A 262 28.26 -0.80 -14.79
CA ALA A 262 29.52 -1.43 -14.38
C ALA A 262 30.17 -2.19 -15.55
N SER A 263 29.38 -2.89 -16.36
CA SER A 263 29.85 -3.53 -17.60
C SER A 263 30.34 -2.51 -18.64
N HIS A 264 29.65 -1.37 -18.77
CA HIS A 264 30.10 -0.29 -19.64
C HIS A 264 31.45 0.28 -19.19
N LEU A 265 31.63 0.50 -17.88
CA LEU A 265 32.89 0.96 -17.30
C LEU A 265 34.02 -0.05 -17.52
N SER A 266 33.80 -1.33 -17.21
CA SER A 266 34.83 -2.37 -17.35
C SER A 266 35.27 -2.57 -18.80
N GLY A 267 34.33 -2.58 -19.75
CA GLY A 267 34.63 -2.67 -21.18
C GLY A 267 35.39 -1.46 -21.72
N SER A 268 35.04 -0.25 -21.27
CA SER A 268 35.74 0.97 -21.66
C SER A 268 37.16 1.03 -21.09
N TRP A 269 37.35 0.52 -19.86
CA TRP A 269 38.66 0.39 -19.25
C TRP A 269 39.54 -0.64 -19.98
N TRP A 270 38.95 -1.78 -20.34
CA TRP A 270 39.61 -2.81 -21.13
C TRP A 270 40.10 -2.27 -22.49
N TYR A 271 39.30 -1.45 -23.17
CA TYR A 271 39.70 -0.81 -24.43
C TYR A 271 40.92 0.12 -24.27
N LEU A 272 40.88 1.02 -23.27
CA LEU A 272 41.98 1.95 -23.04
C LEU A 272 43.28 1.22 -22.66
N LEU A 273 43.18 0.20 -21.80
CA LEU A 273 44.32 -0.65 -21.47
C LEU A 273 44.83 -1.42 -22.70
N GLY A 274 43.96 -1.83 -23.62
CA GLY A 274 44.38 -2.45 -24.88
C GLY A 274 45.21 -1.51 -25.77
N ILE A 275 44.82 -0.24 -25.88
CA ILE A 275 45.63 0.77 -26.59
C ILE A 275 46.95 1.03 -25.86
N GLU A 276 46.96 1.08 -24.54
CA GLU A 276 48.20 1.18 -23.77
C GLU A 276 49.14 0.00 -24.04
N ARG A 277 48.62 -1.24 -24.10
CA ARG A 277 49.43 -2.43 -24.40
C ARG A 277 50.00 -2.38 -25.82
N GLN A 278 49.23 -1.88 -26.78
CA GLN A 278 49.73 -1.67 -28.14
C GLN A 278 50.86 -0.65 -28.17
N GLU A 279 50.70 0.49 -27.50
CA GLU A 279 51.75 1.50 -27.42
C GLU A 279 52.98 0.99 -26.67
N ALA A 280 52.79 0.20 -25.61
CA ALA A 280 53.90 -0.42 -24.88
C ALA A 280 54.69 -1.39 -25.76
N CYS A 281 54.02 -2.16 -26.63
CA CYS A 281 54.71 -2.98 -27.63
C CYS A 281 55.52 -2.11 -28.60
N TRP A 282 54.89 -1.06 -29.15
CA TRP A 282 55.55 -0.14 -30.06
C TRP A 282 56.81 0.48 -29.45
N ARG A 283 56.75 0.87 -28.17
CA ARG A 283 57.94 1.37 -27.45
C ARG A 283 58.99 0.30 -27.23
N SER A 284 58.60 -0.92 -26.88
CA SER A 284 59.55 -2.03 -26.74
C SER A 284 60.27 -2.33 -28.06
N ALA A 285 59.57 -2.26 -29.21
CA ALA A 285 60.17 -2.39 -30.53
C ALA A 285 61.04 -1.17 -30.89
N CYS A 286 60.55 0.04 -30.60
CA CYS A 286 61.25 1.30 -30.83
C CYS A 286 62.59 1.38 -30.11
N ASN A 287 62.67 0.90 -28.86
CA ASN A 287 63.91 0.89 -28.07
C ASN A 287 65.00 -0.02 -28.65
N LEU A 288 64.64 -0.94 -29.56
CA LEU A 288 65.60 -1.80 -30.26
C LEU A 288 66.14 -1.12 -31.53
N GLU A 289 65.51 -0.06 -32.01
CA GLU A 289 65.90 0.69 -33.21
C GLU A 289 66.55 2.03 -32.83
N SER A 290 67.73 2.33 -33.39
CA SER A 290 68.45 3.58 -33.09
C SER A 290 67.82 4.84 -33.69
N ALA A 291 66.99 4.69 -34.73
CA ALA A 291 66.35 5.80 -35.44
C ALA A 291 64.94 6.14 -34.93
N CYS A 292 64.39 5.36 -33.99
CA CYS A 292 63.03 5.53 -33.51
C CYS A 292 62.92 6.55 -32.36
N ARG A 293 61.88 7.39 -32.41
CA ARG A 293 61.51 8.32 -31.31
C ARG A 293 60.09 8.02 -30.86
N ASN A 294 59.84 8.08 -29.54
CA ASN A 294 58.51 7.83 -28.98
C ASN A 294 57.42 8.77 -29.53
N GLU A 295 57.79 9.96 -29.98
CA GLU A 295 56.89 10.95 -30.61
C GLU A 295 56.31 10.48 -31.95
N TYR A 296 56.96 9.54 -32.63
CA TYR A 296 56.53 9.03 -33.94
C TYR A 296 55.23 8.22 -33.90
N PHE A 297 54.80 7.81 -32.70
CA PHE A 297 53.54 7.12 -32.45
C PHE A 297 52.36 8.08 -32.21
N ASP A 298 52.58 9.39 -32.20
CA ASP A 298 51.51 10.39 -32.21
C ASP A 298 51.14 10.76 -33.65
N CYS A 299 49.85 10.74 -33.98
CA CYS A 299 49.41 11.09 -35.33
C CYS A 299 49.67 12.56 -35.70
N HIS A 300 49.97 13.45 -34.73
CA HIS A 300 50.43 14.81 -35.02
C HIS A 300 51.78 14.85 -35.77
N THR A 301 52.62 13.82 -35.63
CA THR A 301 53.95 13.75 -36.27
C THR A 301 53.96 13.03 -37.62
N VAL A 302 52.78 12.60 -38.10
CA VAL A 302 52.62 11.86 -39.36
C VAL A 302 53.19 12.61 -40.57
N ASN A 303 53.04 13.94 -40.59
CA ASN A 303 53.50 14.80 -41.69
C ASN A 303 55.01 15.14 -41.61
N ASN A 304 55.76 14.62 -40.65
CA ASN A 304 57.19 14.86 -40.54
C ASN A 304 57.97 13.89 -41.44
N ASP A 305 58.82 14.43 -42.31
CA ASP A 305 59.63 13.65 -43.27
C ASP A 305 60.51 12.60 -42.56
N ALA A 306 61.07 12.93 -41.39
CA ALA A 306 61.89 12.00 -40.61
C ALA A 306 61.10 10.76 -40.14
N ARG A 307 59.83 10.97 -39.75
CA ARG A 307 58.92 9.90 -39.30
C ARG A 307 58.46 9.05 -40.47
N SER A 308 58.12 9.66 -41.61
CA SER A 308 57.69 8.93 -42.82
C SER A 308 58.78 8.00 -43.34
N ASN A 309 60.02 8.50 -43.43
CA ASN A 309 61.18 7.70 -43.84
C ASN A 309 61.43 6.54 -42.87
N TRP A 310 61.41 6.80 -41.56
CA TRP A 310 61.53 5.77 -40.54
C TRP A 310 60.43 4.72 -40.68
N PHE A 311 59.16 5.12 -40.69
CA PHE A 311 58.01 4.20 -40.74
C PHE A 311 58.09 3.23 -41.94
N SER A 312 58.50 3.73 -43.11
CA SER A 312 58.69 2.90 -44.31
C SER A 312 59.81 1.85 -44.20
N SER A 313 60.81 2.12 -43.35
CA SER A 313 61.96 1.24 -43.12
C SER A 313 61.76 0.26 -41.96
N THR A 314 60.74 0.49 -41.11
CA THR A 314 60.53 -0.29 -39.88
C THR A 314 59.68 -1.54 -40.08
N ASN A 315 59.84 -2.51 -39.18
CA ASN A 315 58.97 -3.68 -39.09
C ASN A 315 58.08 -3.67 -37.82
N VAL A 316 57.93 -2.50 -37.18
CA VAL A 316 57.27 -2.33 -35.87
C VAL A 316 55.79 -2.75 -35.91
N THR A 317 55.08 -2.45 -37.00
CA THR A 317 53.66 -2.81 -37.15
C THR A 317 53.44 -4.32 -37.22
N ASN A 318 54.31 -5.06 -37.89
CA ASN A 318 54.21 -6.53 -37.97
C ASN A 318 54.68 -7.21 -36.67
N LEU A 319 55.69 -6.64 -36.00
CA LEU A 319 56.16 -7.10 -34.69
C LEU A 319 55.13 -6.88 -33.58
N CYS A 320 54.30 -5.84 -33.67
CA CYS A 320 53.28 -5.54 -32.68
C CYS A 320 51.91 -6.05 -33.11
N THR A 321 51.84 -7.36 -33.33
CA THR A 321 50.61 -8.11 -33.58
C THR A 321 50.43 -9.22 -32.55
N PRO A 322 49.19 -9.60 -32.17
CA PRO A 322 48.96 -10.67 -31.19
C PRO A 322 49.44 -12.05 -31.64
N THR A 323 49.62 -12.24 -32.96
CA THR A 323 50.12 -13.47 -33.57
C THR A 323 51.64 -13.59 -33.51
N SER A 324 52.34 -12.47 -33.30
CA SER A 324 53.79 -12.47 -33.12
C SER A 324 54.17 -12.92 -31.71
N ASN A 325 55.29 -13.64 -31.57
CA ASN A 325 55.83 -14.02 -30.26
C ASN A 325 56.62 -12.89 -29.58
N PHE A 326 56.58 -11.67 -30.12
CA PHE A 326 57.39 -10.55 -29.64
C PHE A 326 56.84 -9.94 -28.35
N TYR A 327 55.52 -9.80 -28.24
CA TYR A 327 54.87 -9.14 -27.11
C TYR A 327 53.62 -9.89 -26.63
N GLN A 328 53.50 -10.10 -25.32
CA GLN A 328 52.36 -10.80 -24.74
C GLN A 328 51.20 -9.84 -24.45
N TYR A 329 50.13 -9.91 -25.25
CA TYR A 329 48.96 -9.05 -25.11
C TYR A 329 47.92 -9.53 -24.09
N GLY A 330 47.87 -10.83 -23.79
CA GLY A 330 46.88 -11.40 -22.86
C GLY A 330 45.43 -11.11 -23.28
N ILE A 331 44.56 -10.78 -22.33
CA ILE A 331 43.14 -10.44 -22.55
C ILE A 331 42.92 -9.26 -23.50
N PHE A 332 43.94 -8.42 -23.72
CA PHE A 332 43.84 -7.27 -24.61
C PHE A 332 44.09 -7.63 -26.08
N GLY A 333 44.62 -8.83 -26.36
CA GLY A 333 44.83 -9.31 -27.72
C GLY A 333 43.54 -9.39 -28.54
N ASP A 334 42.42 -9.69 -27.89
CA ASP A 334 41.10 -9.73 -28.53
C ASP A 334 40.69 -8.39 -29.16
N ALA A 335 41.12 -7.26 -28.58
CA ALA A 335 40.84 -5.92 -29.12
C ALA A 335 41.55 -5.67 -30.45
N LEU A 336 42.75 -6.24 -30.60
CA LEU A 336 43.59 -6.16 -31.79
C LEU A 336 43.15 -7.15 -32.86
N ASN A 337 42.91 -8.41 -32.48
CA ASN A 337 42.44 -9.46 -33.40
C ASN A 337 41.11 -9.11 -34.06
N SER A 338 40.20 -8.49 -33.31
CA SER A 338 38.89 -8.07 -33.80
C SER A 338 38.89 -6.65 -34.38
N ASN A 339 40.08 -6.03 -34.50
CA ASN A 339 40.31 -4.69 -35.01
C ASN A 339 39.42 -3.59 -34.39
N VAL A 340 39.13 -3.72 -33.09
CA VAL A 340 38.24 -2.82 -32.35
C VAL A 340 38.89 -1.44 -32.18
N ILE A 341 40.21 -1.44 -31.99
CA ILE A 341 41.05 -0.25 -31.77
C ILE A 341 41.05 0.75 -32.93
N ALA A 342 40.83 0.29 -34.17
CA ALA A 342 40.74 1.13 -35.37
C ALA A 342 39.30 1.36 -35.87
N SER A 343 38.32 0.71 -35.25
CA SER A 343 36.91 0.77 -35.68
C SER A 343 36.24 2.11 -35.30
N PRO A 344 35.17 2.53 -36.03
CA PRO A 344 34.44 3.76 -35.73
C PRO A 344 33.76 3.70 -34.35
N PHE A 345 33.45 4.88 -33.79
CA PHE A 345 33.07 5.04 -32.38
C PHE A 345 31.91 4.15 -31.90
N PHE A 346 30.85 3.99 -32.69
CA PHE A 346 29.71 3.17 -32.30
C PHE A 346 30.03 1.67 -32.32
N ASN A 347 30.78 1.20 -33.32
CA ASN A 347 31.16 -0.22 -33.42
C ASN A 347 32.05 -0.63 -32.23
N LYS A 348 33.05 0.20 -31.91
CA LYS A 348 33.88 -0.05 -30.72
C LYS A 348 33.07 0.04 -29.43
N TYR A 349 32.14 0.99 -29.30
CA TYR A 349 31.30 1.10 -28.10
C TYR A 349 30.51 -0.17 -27.83
N PHE A 350 29.75 -0.66 -28.83
CA PHE A 350 28.93 -1.86 -28.65
C PHE A 350 29.79 -3.11 -28.41
N TYR A 351 30.94 -3.22 -29.06
CA TYR A 351 31.86 -4.33 -28.82
C TYR A 351 32.43 -4.30 -27.40
N CYS A 352 32.85 -3.12 -26.91
CA CYS A 352 33.38 -2.97 -25.55
C CYS A 352 32.29 -3.24 -24.50
N LEU A 353 31.05 -2.78 -24.74
CA LEU A 353 29.92 -3.07 -23.87
C LEU A 353 29.62 -4.58 -23.83
N TRP A 354 29.62 -5.25 -24.99
CA TRP A 354 29.45 -6.70 -25.06
C TRP A 354 30.56 -7.45 -24.31
N TRP A 355 31.82 -7.04 -24.49
CA TRP A 355 32.96 -7.61 -23.77
C TRP A 355 32.80 -7.45 -22.25
N GLY A 356 32.40 -6.25 -21.80
CA GLY A 356 32.13 -5.96 -20.40
C GLY A 356 30.99 -6.79 -19.82
N LEU A 357 29.87 -6.92 -20.54
CA LEU A 357 28.73 -7.73 -20.11
C LEU A 357 29.09 -9.21 -19.99
N ARG A 358 29.74 -9.76 -21.02
CA ARG A 358 30.19 -11.16 -21.04
C ARG A 358 31.07 -11.47 -19.83
N ASN A 359 32.08 -10.64 -19.57
CA ASN A 359 33.05 -10.95 -18.53
C ASN A 359 32.55 -10.60 -17.12
N VAL A 360 31.87 -9.47 -16.92
CA VAL A 360 31.33 -9.09 -15.59
C VAL A 360 30.22 -10.06 -15.13
N SER A 361 29.52 -10.73 -16.06
CA SER A 361 28.53 -11.76 -15.73
C SER A 361 29.09 -13.06 -15.18
N SER A 362 30.42 -13.23 -15.24
CA SER A 362 31.09 -14.51 -14.94
C SER A 362 30.58 -15.71 -15.75
N THR A 363 29.71 -15.48 -16.73
CA THR A 363 29.05 -16.50 -17.54
C THR A 363 29.65 -16.42 -18.95
N GLY A 364 30.36 -17.46 -19.37
CA GLY A 364 31.01 -17.50 -20.69
C GLY A 364 32.40 -16.85 -20.76
N GLN A 365 33.12 -16.78 -19.64
CA GLN A 365 34.51 -16.34 -19.60
C GLN A 365 35.44 -17.42 -20.16
N ASN A 366 36.21 -17.09 -21.18
CA ASN A 366 37.38 -17.86 -21.64
C ASN A 366 38.61 -16.93 -21.63
N LEU A 367 38.77 -16.15 -20.56
CA LEU A 367 39.86 -15.19 -20.45
C LEU A 367 41.16 -15.92 -20.12
N THR A 368 42.18 -15.72 -20.95
CA THR A 368 43.55 -16.19 -20.73
C THR A 368 44.43 -14.99 -20.39
N THR A 369 44.79 -14.84 -19.12
CA THR A 369 45.60 -13.71 -18.67
C THR A 369 47.08 -13.92 -18.97
N SER A 370 47.80 -12.85 -19.33
CA SER A 370 49.27 -12.87 -19.33
C SER A 370 49.84 -12.78 -17.90
N THR A 371 51.17 -12.90 -17.76
CA THR A 371 51.88 -12.71 -16.48
C THR A 371 51.97 -11.24 -16.04
N TYR A 372 51.39 -10.31 -16.81
CA TYR A 372 51.41 -8.89 -16.51
C TYR A 372 50.54 -8.55 -15.28
N MET A 373 51.17 -7.98 -14.24
CA MET A 373 50.50 -7.67 -12.97
C MET A 373 49.26 -6.78 -13.12
N GLY A 374 49.29 -5.78 -14.01
CA GLY A 374 48.16 -4.88 -14.20
C GLY A 374 46.92 -5.58 -14.77
N GLU A 375 47.11 -6.58 -15.62
CA GLU A 375 46.04 -7.39 -16.21
C GLU A 375 45.41 -8.33 -15.19
N VAL A 376 46.26 -9.00 -14.40
CA VAL A 376 45.83 -9.90 -13.32
C VAL A 376 45.03 -9.12 -12.27
N VAL A 377 45.53 -7.97 -11.83
CA VAL A 377 44.83 -7.12 -10.85
C VAL A 377 43.52 -6.58 -11.41
N PHE A 378 43.50 -6.13 -12.67
CA PHE A 378 42.27 -5.68 -13.33
C PHE A 378 41.21 -6.77 -13.39
N THR A 379 41.59 -7.99 -13.78
CA THR A 379 40.69 -9.13 -13.87
C THR A 379 40.16 -9.55 -12.50
N ILE A 380 41.01 -9.58 -11.46
CA ILE A 380 40.58 -9.91 -10.09
C ILE A 380 39.59 -8.87 -9.55
N ILE A 381 39.89 -7.57 -9.71
CA ILE A 381 39.07 -6.50 -9.14
C ILE A 381 37.76 -6.31 -9.92
N PHE A 382 37.82 -6.08 -11.23
CA PHE A 382 36.62 -5.72 -11.99
C PHE A 382 35.79 -6.91 -12.43
N VAL A 383 36.45 -7.99 -12.87
CA VAL A 383 35.76 -9.14 -13.46
C VAL A 383 35.34 -10.13 -12.38
N ALA A 384 36.26 -10.58 -11.53
CA ALA A 384 35.97 -11.61 -10.54
C ALA A 384 35.21 -11.08 -9.31
N THR A 385 35.71 -10.04 -8.63
CA THR A 385 35.12 -9.58 -7.36
C THR A 385 33.93 -8.64 -7.55
N LEU A 386 34.09 -7.55 -8.32
CA LEU A 386 32.99 -6.61 -8.57
C LEU A 386 31.86 -7.24 -9.39
N GLY A 387 32.19 -8.03 -10.43
CA GLY A 387 31.19 -8.70 -11.26
C GLY A 387 30.34 -9.71 -10.50
N LEU A 388 30.96 -10.58 -9.70
CA LEU A 388 30.24 -11.53 -8.86
C LEU A 388 29.33 -10.83 -7.85
N PHE A 389 29.84 -9.78 -7.19
CA PHE A 389 29.05 -9.02 -6.21
C PHE A 389 27.82 -8.35 -6.84
N LEU A 390 28.00 -7.68 -7.98
CA LEU A 390 26.89 -7.01 -8.69
C LEU A 390 25.87 -8.01 -9.24
N LEU A 391 26.32 -9.16 -9.74
CA LEU A 391 25.42 -10.21 -10.22
C LEU A 391 24.61 -10.82 -9.07
N ALA A 392 25.24 -11.10 -7.93
CA ALA A 392 24.55 -11.60 -6.74
C ALA A 392 23.50 -10.60 -6.22
N LEU A 393 23.83 -9.29 -6.21
CA LEU A 393 22.88 -8.24 -5.86
C LEU A 393 21.71 -8.17 -6.85
N LEU A 394 21.98 -8.28 -8.16
CA LEU A 394 20.94 -8.29 -9.18
C LEU A 394 19.99 -9.47 -8.96
N ILE A 395 20.51 -10.69 -8.85
CA ILE A 395 19.71 -11.90 -8.63
C ILE A 395 18.91 -11.80 -7.33
N GLY A 396 19.56 -11.43 -6.22
CA GLY A 396 18.91 -11.33 -4.91
C GLY A 396 17.82 -10.25 -4.86
N ASN A 397 18.03 -9.10 -5.50
CA ASN A 397 17.01 -8.05 -5.58
C ASN A 397 15.85 -8.46 -6.49
N MET A 398 16.14 -9.04 -7.65
CA MET A 398 15.11 -9.55 -8.57
C MET A 398 14.24 -10.62 -7.90
N GLN A 399 14.84 -11.54 -7.16
CA GLN A 399 14.10 -12.56 -6.42
C GLN A 399 13.17 -11.93 -5.38
N ARG A 400 13.65 -10.95 -4.60
CA ARG A 400 12.80 -10.23 -3.62
C ARG A 400 11.62 -9.52 -4.30
N TYR A 401 11.83 -8.87 -5.43
CA TYR A 401 10.76 -8.20 -6.17
C TYR A 401 9.72 -9.18 -6.74
N LEU A 402 10.19 -10.26 -7.37
CA LEU A 402 9.30 -11.31 -7.89
C LEU A 402 8.48 -11.95 -6.76
N GLN A 403 9.12 -12.28 -5.64
CA GLN A 403 8.44 -12.82 -4.47
C GLN A 403 7.38 -11.85 -3.96
N SER A 404 7.71 -10.56 -3.80
CA SER A 404 6.75 -9.55 -3.33
C SER A 404 5.49 -9.45 -4.20
N ALA A 405 5.63 -9.60 -5.52
CA ALA A 405 4.52 -9.60 -6.46
C ALA A 405 3.67 -10.88 -6.39
N THR A 406 4.30 -12.03 -6.07
CA THR A 406 3.61 -13.32 -5.97
C THR A 406 3.06 -13.62 -4.57
N LEU A 407 3.44 -12.86 -3.52
CA LEU A 407 3.07 -13.13 -2.13
C LEU A 407 1.58 -13.45 -1.94
N ARG A 408 0.67 -12.59 -2.44
CA ARG A 408 -0.78 -12.81 -2.26
C ARG A 408 -1.31 -14.03 -3.01
N LEU A 409 -0.72 -14.34 -4.18
CA LEU A 409 -1.11 -15.51 -4.96
C LEU A 409 -0.59 -16.80 -4.30
N GLU A 410 0.64 -16.76 -3.78
CA GLU A 410 1.26 -17.86 -3.04
C GLU A 410 0.54 -18.11 -1.72
N GLU A 411 0.18 -17.08 -0.96
CA GLU A 411 -0.59 -17.21 0.28
C GLU A 411 -1.93 -17.90 0.02
N ARG A 412 -2.66 -17.49 -1.03
CA ARG A 412 -3.89 -18.16 -1.47
C ARG A 412 -3.64 -19.63 -1.84
N ARG A 413 -2.56 -19.90 -2.58
CA ARG A 413 -2.20 -21.24 -3.04
C ARG A 413 -1.87 -22.17 -1.88
N ILE A 414 -1.06 -21.70 -0.93
CA ILE A 414 -0.68 -22.43 0.28
C ILE A 414 -1.93 -22.76 1.08
N ARG A 415 -2.74 -21.74 1.41
CA ARG A 415 -3.99 -21.93 2.16
C ARG A 415 -4.93 -22.94 1.50
N ARG A 416 -5.10 -22.87 0.16
CA ARG A 416 -5.92 -23.84 -0.58
C ARG A 416 -5.35 -25.25 -0.47
N THR A 417 -4.04 -25.41 -0.58
CA THR A 417 -3.37 -26.72 -0.50
C THR A 417 -3.54 -27.32 0.89
N ASP A 418 -3.35 -26.52 1.94
CA ASP A 418 -3.53 -26.93 3.33
C ASP A 418 -4.97 -27.35 3.62
N THR A 419 -5.97 -26.59 3.15
CA THR A 419 -7.38 -26.97 3.28
C THR A 419 -7.65 -28.31 2.57
N GLU A 420 -7.17 -28.51 1.34
CA GLU A 420 -7.37 -29.77 0.61
C GLU A 420 -6.72 -30.98 1.32
N GLN A 421 -5.49 -30.81 1.83
CA GLN A 421 -4.81 -31.85 2.59
C GLN A 421 -5.56 -32.19 3.88
N TRP A 422 -6.04 -31.16 4.60
CA TRP A 422 -6.85 -31.34 5.79
C TRP A 422 -8.17 -32.09 5.49
N MET A 423 -8.87 -31.71 4.42
CA MET A 423 -10.12 -32.37 3.99
C MET A 423 -9.88 -33.82 3.55
N HIS A 424 -8.73 -34.10 2.92
CA HIS A 424 -8.35 -35.44 2.52
C HIS A 424 -8.02 -36.31 3.74
N HIS A 425 -7.22 -35.80 4.67
CA HIS A 425 -6.84 -36.51 5.90
C HIS A 425 -8.06 -36.85 6.77
N ARG A 426 -9.07 -35.96 6.79
CA ARG A 426 -10.35 -36.19 7.50
C ARG A 426 -11.37 -37.01 6.72
N GLN A 427 -11.03 -37.46 5.50
CA GLN A 427 -11.90 -38.29 4.65
C GLN A 427 -13.30 -37.67 4.43
N LEU A 428 -13.37 -36.35 4.24
CA LEU A 428 -14.67 -35.69 4.07
C LEU A 428 -15.39 -36.16 2.80
N PRO A 429 -16.73 -36.29 2.82
CA PRO A 429 -17.54 -36.55 1.64
C PRO A 429 -17.31 -35.52 0.53
N SER A 430 -17.49 -35.93 -0.73
CA SER A 430 -17.29 -35.08 -1.91
C SER A 430 -18.16 -33.83 -1.89
N GLU A 431 -19.41 -33.95 -1.43
CA GLU A 431 -20.34 -32.82 -1.29
C GLU A 431 -19.82 -31.77 -0.29
N LEU A 432 -19.37 -32.21 0.89
CA LEU A 432 -18.84 -31.31 1.91
C LEU A 432 -17.56 -30.61 1.43
N LYS A 433 -16.68 -31.34 0.73
CA LYS A 433 -15.49 -30.76 0.09
C LYS A 433 -15.87 -29.67 -0.91
N GLN A 434 -16.93 -29.87 -1.70
CA GLN A 434 -17.40 -28.87 -2.65
C GLN A 434 -17.94 -27.62 -1.94
N PHE A 435 -18.68 -27.78 -0.85
CA PHE A 435 -19.16 -26.65 -0.03
C PHE A 435 -18.01 -25.84 0.58
N VAL A 436 -16.99 -26.51 1.14
CA VAL A 436 -15.80 -25.83 1.68
C VAL A 436 -15.06 -25.06 0.59
N ARG A 437 -14.86 -25.64 -0.60
CA ARG A 437 -14.22 -24.97 -1.74
C ARG A 437 -14.98 -23.71 -2.18
N GLN A 438 -16.31 -23.79 -2.26
CA GLN A 438 -17.15 -22.65 -2.61
C GLN A 438 -17.07 -21.55 -1.56
N TYR A 439 -17.09 -21.92 -0.28
CA TYR A 439 -16.94 -20.98 0.83
C TYR A 439 -15.58 -20.27 0.80
N ASP A 440 -14.47 -21.01 0.67
CA ASP A 440 -13.13 -20.43 0.60
C ASP A 440 -12.95 -19.52 -0.63
N GLN A 441 -13.55 -19.89 -1.76
CA GLN A 441 -13.54 -19.06 -2.97
C GLN A 441 -14.31 -17.75 -2.76
N SER A 442 -15.51 -17.83 -2.20
CA SER A 442 -16.36 -16.65 -1.93
C SER A 442 -15.69 -15.72 -0.92
N LYS A 443 -15.16 -16.29 0.16
CA LYS A 443 -14.41 -15.55 1.18
C LYS A 443 -13.20 -14.82 0.59
N TRP A 444 -12.46 -15.47 -0.30
CA TRP A 444 -11.35 -14.83 -0.99
C TRP A 444 -11.79 -13.67 -1.91
N LEU A 445 -12.91 -13.82 -2.61
CA LEU A 445 -13.42 -12.75 -3.48
C LEU A 445 -13.90 -11.54 -2.67
N ALA A 446 -14.55 -11.77 -1.53
CA ALA A 446 -15.02 -10.71 -0.64
C ALA A 446 -13.87 -9.98 0.07
N THR A 447 -12.96 -10.70 0.73
CA THR A 447 -11.95 -10.06 1.60
C THR A 447 -10.56 -9.94 0.98
N LYS A 448 -10.33 -10.52 -0.22
CA LYS A 448 -9.00 -10.60 -0.87
C LYS A 448 -7.89 -11.15 0.03
N GLY A 449 -8.26 -12.02 0.97
CA GLY A 449 -7.33 -12.63 1.93
C GLY A 449 -7.10 -11.80 3.21
N VAL A 450 -7.67 -10.60 3.31
CA VAL A 450 -7.59 -9.79 4.53
C VAL A 450 -8.49 -10.40 5.60
N ASN A 451 -7.97 -10.51 6.82
CA ASN A 451 -8.77 -10.86 7.99
C ASN A 451 -9.16 -9.57 8.73
N GLU A 452 -10.44 -9.20 8.61
CA GLU A 452 -10.99 -7.95 9.13
C GLU A 452 -10.81 -7.81 10.64
N GLU A 453 -10.95 -8.89 11.42
CA GLU A 453 -10.79 -8.84 12.88
C GLU A 453 -9.35 -8.48 13.26
N THR A 454 -8.36 -9.16 12.68
CA THR A 454 -6.95 -8.88 12.95
C THR A 454 -6.51 -7.49 12.48
N LEU A 455 -7.11 -6.97 11.41
CA LEU A 455 -6.86 -5.61 10.93
C LEU A 455 -7.37 -4.59 11.94
N LEU A 456 -8.60 -4.79 12.43
CA LEU A 456 -9.24 -3.90 13.40
C LEU A 456 -8.55 -3.95 14.77
N ASP A 457 -8.03 -5.09 15.20
CA ASP A 457 -7.30 -5.25 16.46
C ASP A 457 -5.92 -4.57 16.46
N GLY A 458 -5.34 -4.33 15.28
CA GLY A 458 -4.11 -3.54 15.13
C GLY A 458 -4.33 -2.03 15.30
N LEU A 459 -5.58 -1.56 15.33
CA LEU A 459 -5.92 -0.14 15.44
C LEU A 459 -6.15 0.29 16.90
N PRO A 460 -5.88 1.56 17.27
CA PRO A 460 -6.31 2.12 18.54
C PRO A 460 -7.82 1.98 18.74
N MET A 461 -8.26 1.78 20.00
CA MET A 461 -9.66 1.48 20.33
C MET A 461 -10.64 2.53 19.79
N ASP A 462 -10.30 3.83 19.83
CA ASP A 462 -11.18 4.89 19.36
C ASP A 462 -11.44 4.80 17.84
N LEU A 463 -10.39 4.56 17.05
CA LEU A 463 -10.51 4.38 15.60
C LEU A 463 -11.30 3.12 15.25
N ARG A 464 -11.02 2.01 15.96
CA ARG A 464 -11.77 0.76 15.81
C ARG A 464 -13.26 0.97 16.04
N ARG A 465 -13.63 1.70 17.10
CA ARG A 465 -15.02 2.03 17.43
C ARG A 465 -15.68 2.87 16.34
N GLU A 466 -15.01 3.90 15.84
CA GLU A 466 -15.54 4.79 14.81
C GLU A 466 -15.79 4.06 13.48
N ILE A 467 -14.85 3.20 13.05
CA ILE A 467 -15.01 2.37 11.85
C ILE A 467 -16.19 1.40 12.01
N LYS A 468 -16.25 0.66 13.12
CA LYS A 468 -17.37 -0.27 13.38
C LYS A 468 -18.71 0.45 13.41
N ARG A 469 -18.79 1.62 14.06
CA ARG A 469 -19.99 2.46 14.06
C ARG A 469 -20.38 2.86 12.64
N HIS A 470 -19.44 3.33 11.82
CA HIS A 470 -19.74 3.74 10.45
C HIS A 470 -20.31 2.59 9.61
N LEU A 471 -19.78 1.37 9.75
CA LEU A 471 -20.23 0.21 9.00
C LEU A 471 -21.59 -0.33 9.46
N CYS A 472 -21.85 -0.33 10.78
CA CYS A 472 -22.97 -1.06 11.36
C CYS A 472 -24.18 -0.19 11.73
N LEU A 473 -24.00 1.10 12.04
CA LEU A 473 -25.05 1.92 12.66
C LEU A 473 -26.34 1.99 11.83
N SER A 474 -26.20 2.12 10.51
CA SER A 474 -27.34 2.18 9.59
C SER A 474 -28.16 0.88 9.56
N LEU A 475 -27.51 -0.27 9.75
CA LEU A 475 -28.14 -1.58 9.79
C LEU A 475 -28.83 -1.81 11.14
N VAL A 476 -28.16 -1.43 12.24
CA VAL A 476 -28.71 -1.59 13.60
C VAL A 476 -29.97 -0.72 13.78
N ARG A 477 -29.97 0.53 13.31
CA ARG A 477 -31.15 1.42 13.40
C ARG A 477 -32.36 0.94 12.61
N ARG A 478 -32.21 0.02 11.65
CA ARG A 478 -33.39 -0.56 10.97
C ARG A 478 -34.23 -1.43 11.87
N VAL A 479 -33.66 -1.95 12.96
CA VAL A 479 -34.44 -2.67 13.98
C VAL A 479 -35.23 -1.63 14.78
N PRO A 480 -36.57 -1.64 14.75
CA PRO A 480 -37.38 -0.60 15.39
C PRO A 480 -37.15 -0.46 16.89
N LEU A 481 -36.71 -1.56 17.53
CA LEU A 481 -36.34 -1.57 18.94
C LEU A 481 -35.05 -0.78 19.19
N PHE A 482 -34.03 -0.92 18.33
CA PHE A 482 -32.73 -0.26 18.49
C PHE A 482 -32.77 1.21 18.11
N ASP A 483 -33.60 1.61 17.14
CA ASP A 483 -33.74 3.01 16.71
C ASP A 483 -34.19 3.96 17.86
N GLN A 484 -34.93 3.42 18.83
CA GLN A 484 -35.43 4.15 19.99
C GLN A 484 -34.45 4.17 21.18
N MET A 485 -33.25 3.60 21.02
CA MET A 485 -32.26 3.50 22.08
C MET A 485 -31.23 4.64 22.03
N ASP A 486 -30.62 4.93 23.18
CA ASP A 486 -29.57 5.95 23.31
C ASP A 486 -28.34 5.60 22.44
N GLU A 487 -27.68 6.61 21.87
CA GLU A 487 -26.49 6.44 21.01
C GLU A 487 -25.37 5.62 21.66
N THR A 488 -25.19 5.74 22.99
CA THR A 488 -24.17 4.97 23.73
C THR A 488 -24.42 3.47 23.68
N LEU A 489 -25.70 3.07 23.59
CA LEU A 489 -26.07 1.67 23.51
C LEU A 489 -25.96 1.15 22.08
N LEU A 490 -26.33 1.97 21.09
CA LEU A 490 -26.07 1.66 19.69
C LEU A 490 -24.57 1.47 19.43
N ASP A 491 -23.73 2.31 20.03
CA ASP A 491 -22.26 2.16 19.96
C ASP A 491 -21.80 0.84 20.59
N ALA A 492 -22.34 0.46 21.75
CA ALA A 492 -22.01 -0.81 22.42
C ALA A 492 -22.43 -2.04 21.61
N ILE A 493 -23.57 -1.97 20.91
CA ILE A 493 -24.01 -3.02 19.98
C ILE A 493 -23.08 -3.06 18.76
N CYS A 494 -22.77 -1.90 18.17
CA CYS A 494 -21.88 -1.81 17.00
C CYS A 494 -20.48 -2.36 17.27
N GLU A 495 -19.96 -2.18 18.48
CA GLU A 495 -18.64 -2.69 18.88
C GLU A 495 -18.60 -4.24 18.90
N ARG A 496 -19.72 -4.89 19.23
CA ARG A 496 -19.83 -6.36 19.39
C ARG A 496 -20.24 -7.11 18.13
N LEU A 497 -20.68 -6.41 17.10
CA LEU A 497 -20.98 -7.03 15.81
C LEU A 497 -19.72 -7.64 15.18
N ARG A 498 -19.89 -8.84 14.62
CA ARG A 498 -18.85 -9.57 13.88
C ARG A 498 -19.25 -9.78 12.43
N PRO A 499 -18.33 -9.69 11.47
CA PRO A 499 -18.64 -9.99 10.08
C PRO A 499 -18.93 -11.48 9.89
N ALA A 500 -19.89 -11.80 9.04
CA ALA A 500 -20.29 -13.15 8.67
C ALA A 500 -20.54 -13.26 7.16
N LEU A 501 -20.14 -14.39 6.59
CA LEU A 501 -20.34 -14.70 5.17
C LEU A 501 -21.11 -16.01 5.04
N CYS A 502 -22.16 -16.01 4.24
CA CYS A 502 -22.94 -17.20 3.90
C CYS A 502 -22.88 -17.46 2.39
N THR A 503 -22.61 -18.71 2.00
CA THR A 503 -22.64 -19.13 0.60
C THR A 503 -24.05 -19.48 0.15
N ASN A 504 -24.24 -19.51 -1.17
CA ASN A 504 -25.50 -19.96 -1.77
C ASN A 504 -25.88 -21.37 -1.26
N ASN A 505 -27.17 -21.58 -1.01
CA ASN A 505 -27.80 -22.79 -0.51
C ASN A 505 -27.42 -23.21 0.92
N MET A 506 -26.69 -22.37 1.64
CA MET A 506 -26.39 -22.62 3.05
C MET A 506 -27.63 -22.35 3.91
N PHE A 507 -27.96 -23.29 4.80
CA PHE A 507 -28.98 -23.09 5.82
C PHE A 507 -28.34 -22.35 7.00
N ILE A 508 -28.91 -21.20 7.36
CA ILE A 508 -28.43 -20.39 8.49
C ILE A 508 -29.05 -20.91 9.79
N VAL A 509 -30.37 -21.14 9.77
CA VAL A 509 -31.12 -21.74 10.88
C VAL A 509 -32.28 -22.53 10.31
N ARG A 510 -32.66 -23.64 10.94
CA ARG A 510 -33.88 -24.37 10.60
C ARG A 510 -34.97 -24.11 11.63
N GLU A 511 -36.22 -24.27 11.21
CA GLU A 511 -37.37 -24.19 12.11
C GLU A 511 -37.20 -25.22 13.24
N GLY A 512 -37.29 -24.75 14.50
CA GLY A 512 -37.05 -25.55 15.70
C GLY A 512 -35.62 -25.53 16.25
N ASP A 513 -34.62 -25.09 15.47
CA ASP A 513 -33.23 -24.98 15.95
C ASP A 513 -33.09 -23.83 16.95
N PRO A 514 -32.18 -23.93 17.95
CA PRO A 514 -31.88 -22.81 18.84
C PRO A 514 -31.24 -21.64 18.08
N VAL A 515 -31.74 -20.43 18.31
CA VAL A 515 -31.22 -19.20 17.69
C VAL A 515 -30.08 -18.65 18.54
N ASN A 516 -28.84 -18.79 18.07
CA ASN A 516 -27.65 -18.37 18.81
C ASN A 516 -27.17 -16.96 18.45
N GLN A 517 -27.60 -16.44 17.30
CA GLN A 517 -27.12 -15.17 16.76
C GLN A 517 -28.20 -14.49 15.94
N MET A 518 -28.26 -13.16 16.06
CA MET A 518 -29.04 -12.29 15.18
C MET A 518 -28.14 -11.86 14.02
N MET A 519 -28.66 -11.82 12.79
CA MET A 519 -27.88 -11.50 11.60
C MET A 519 -28.50 -10.30 10.87
N PHE A 520 -27.67 -9.32 10.55
CA PHE A 520 -28.00 -8.08 9.82
C PHE A 520 -27.43 -8.17 8.41
N ILE A 521 -28.29 -8.20 7.40
CA ILE A 521 -27.88 -8.44 6.03
C ILE A 521 -27.31 -7.15 5.44
N VAL A 522 -26.05 -7.15 5.04
CA VAL A 522 -25.42 -6.03 4.33
C VAL A 522 -25.74 -6.14 2.84
N ARG A 523 -25.51 -7.32 2.28
CA ARG A 523 -25.67 -7.62 0.85
C ARG A 523 -26.13 -9.05 0.65
N GLY A 524 -26.96 -9.27 -0.37
CA GLY A 524 -27.45 -10.59 -0.77
C GLY A 524 -28.89 -10.85 -0.32
N HIS A 525 -29.37 -12.06 -0.59
CA HIS A 525 -30.76 -12.47 -0.37
C HIS A 525 -30.85 -13.81 0.37
N LEU A 526 -31.71 -13.84 1.38
CA LEU A 526 -32.10 -15.03 2.11
C LEU A 526 -33.58 -15.32 1.86
N ASP A 527 -33.95 -16.59 1.74
CA ASP A 527 -35.33 -17.04 1.81
C ASP A 527 -35.61 -17.52 3.23
N SER A 528 -36.66 -16.98 3.84
CA SER A 528 -37.18 -17.40 5.14
C SER A 528 -38.55 -18.04 4.93
N TYR A 529 -38.75 -19.26 5.39
CA TYR A 529 -40.03 -19.97 5.26
C TYR A 529 -40.36 -20.79 6.50
N THR A 530 -41.65 -20.98 6.78
CA THR A 530 -42.15 -21.78 7.91
C THR A 530 -43.25 -22.73 7.48
N THR A 531 -43.29 -23.88 8.12
CA THR A 531 -44.33 -24.90 7.96
C THR A 531 -45.24 -25.04 9.18
N ASP A 532 -45.16 -24.11 10.15
CA ASP A 532 -45.92 -24.10 11.41
C ASP A 532 -45.84 -25.47 12.13
N GLY A 533 -44.62 -25.99 12.29
CA GLY A 533 -44.38 -27.30 12.90
C GLY A 533 -44.85 -28.48 12.04
N GLY A 534 -44.87 -28.34 10.71
CA GLY A 534 -45.23 -29.41 9.78
C GLY A 534 -46.74 -29.54 9.50
N ARG A 535 -47.51 -28.47 9.70
CA ARG A 535 -48.96 -28.47 9.44
C ARG A 535 -49.23 -28.59 7.94
N PHE A 536 -49.92 -29.66 7.53
CA PHE A 536 -50.27 -29.89 6.12
C PHE A 536 -51.05 -28.69 5.53
N GLY A 537 -50.53 -28.14 4.43
CA GLY A 537 -51.13 -27.02 3.69
C GLY A 537 -50.74 -25.62 4.17
N PHE A 538 -49.89 -25.49 5.20
CA PHE A 538 -49.37 -24.19 5.63
C PHE A 538 -47.91 -24.01 5.18
N PHE A 539 -47.68 -23.07 4.26
CA PHE A 539 -46.35 -22.66 3.83
C PHE A 539 -46.33 -21.14 3.67
N ASN A 540 -45.59 -20.46 4.54
CA ASN A 540 -45.38 -19.02 4.45
C ASN A 540 -43.91 -18.77 4.13
N SER A 541 -43.64 -18.09 3.01
CA SER A 541 -42.29 -17.71 2.60
C SER A 541 -42.17 -16.20 2.46
N SER A 542 -41.01 -15.69 2.89
CA SER A 542 -40.63 -14.29 2.81
C SER A 542 -39.17 -14.19 2.40
N ARG A 543 -38.85 -13.27 1.50
CA ARG A 543 -37.47 -13.01 1.09
C ARG A 543 -36.91 -11.85 1.91
N LEU A 544 -35.74 -12.06 2.50
CA LEU A 544 -34.97 -11.06 3.23
C LEU A 544 -33.84 -10.56 2.33
N GLY A 545 -33.70 -9.25 2.22
CA GLY A 545 -32.71 -8.59 1.38
C GLY A 545 -31.78 -7.67 2.18
N SER A 546 -31.14 -6.76 1.47
CA SER A 546 -30.15 -5.85 2.06
C SER A 546 -30.79 -4.87 3.07
N GLY A 547 -30.25 -4.90 4.28
CA GLY A 547 -30.70 -4.19 5.47
C GLY A 547 -31.91 -4.80 6.18
N ASP A 548 -32.36 -5.98 5.78
CA ASP A 548 -33.22 -6.81 6.62
C ASP A 548 -32.38 -7.59 7.64
N PHE A 549 -33.04 -8.18 8.64
CA PHE A 549 -32.38 -8.97 9.68
C PHE A 549 -33.16 -10.26 9.99
N CYS A 550 -32.49 -11.24 10.61
CA CYS A 550 -33.11 -12.46 11.12
C CYS A 550 -32.61 -12.81 12.53
N GLY A 551 -33.35 -13.67 13.24
CA GLY A 551 -33.07 -14.01 14.64
C GLY A 551 -33.69 -13.03 15.64
N GLU A 552 -34.84 -12.45 15.28
CA GLU A 552 -35.57 -11.48 16.11
C GLU A 552 -36.07 -12.07 17.43
N GLU A 553 -36.19 -13.40 17.51
CA GLU A 553 -36.54 -14.13 18.72
C GLU A 553 -35.60 -13.81 19.89
N LEU A 554 -34.32 -13.54 19.59
CA LEU A 554 -33.32 -13.15 20.58
C LEU A 554 -33.61 -11.81 21.26
N LEU A 555 -34.31 -10.89 20.60
CA LEU A 555 -34.66 -9.59 21.18
C LEU A 555 -35.60 -9.76 22.39
N THR A 556 -36.57 -10.67 22.27
CA THR A 556 -37.52 -10.96 23.35
C THR A 556 -36.85 -11.69 24.51
N TRP A 557 -35.96 -12.62 24.20
CA TRP A 557 -35.21 -13.38 25.19
C TRP A 557 -34.19 -12.53 25.95
N ALA A 558 -33.44 -11.66 25.26
CA ALA A 558 -32.40 -10.86 25.89
C ALA A 558 -32.96 -9.78 26.84
N LEU A 559 -34.21 -9.35 26.62
CA LEU A 559 -34.90 -8.39 27.46
C LEU A 559 -35.56 -9.03 28.69
N ASP A 560 -35.71 -10.36 28.73
CA ASP A 560 -36.27 -11.06 29.88
C ASP A 560 -35.20 -11.18 30.99
N PRO A 561 -35.43 -10.62 32.20
CA PRO A 561 -34.48 -10.73 33.30
C PRO A 561 -34.35 -12.17 33.83
N HIS A 562 -35.37 -13.01 33.66
CA HIS A 562 -35.37 -14.40 34.12
C HIS A 562 -35.85 -15.34 33.00
N PRO A 563 -35.04 -15.53 31.95
CA PRO A 563 -35.46 -16.35 30.83
C PRO A 563 -35.61 -17.80 31.27
N ASN A 564 -36.82 -18.35 31.09
CA ASN A 564 -37.13 -19.74 31.40
C ASN A 564 -36.44 -20.75 30.47
N VAL A 565 -35.80 -20.28 29.39
CA VAL A 565 -35.15 -21.09 28.36
C VAL A 565 -33.75 -20.55 28.07
N ILE A 566 -32.78 -21.45 27.88
CA ILE A 566 -31.37 -21.09 27.62
C ILE A 566 -31.26 -20.24 26.34
N LEU A 567 -31.91 -20.67 25.25
CA LEU A 567 -31.98 -19.96 23.97
C LEU A 567 -33.36 -20.18 23.31
N PRO A 568 -33.92 -19.18 22.62
CA PRO A 568 -35.20 -19.33 21.93
C PRO A 568 -35.06 -20.24 20.70
N THR A 569 -36.14 -20.96 20.36
CA THR A 569 -36.21 -21.78 19.14
C THR A 569 -36.64 -20.93 17.94
N SER A 570 -36.07 -21.23 16.77
CA SER A 570 -36.38 -20.52 15.54
C SER A 570 -37.79 -20.86 15.05
N THR A 571 -38.55 -19.82 14.72
CA THR A 571 -39.92 -19.98 14.16
C THR A 571 -39.92 -20.30 12.66
N ARG A 572 -38.79 -20.10 11.99
CA ARG A 572 -38.66 -20.25 10.53
C ARG A 572 -37.34 -20.91 10.13
N THR A 573 -37.32 -21.50 8.95
CA THR A 573 -36.09 -21.91 8.27
C THR A 573 -35.58 -20.77 7.41
N VAL A 574 -34.31 -20.41 7.56
CA VAL A 574 -33.64 -19.35 6.78
C VAL A 574 -32.52 -19.96 5.95
N LYS A 575 -32.59 -19.76 4.64
CA LYS A 575 -31.67 -20.32 3.65
C LYS A 575 -31.11 -19.22 2.75
N ALA A 576 -29.82 -19.23 2.48
CA ALA A 576 -29.19 -18.31 1.55
C ALA A 576 -29.47 -18.67 0.09
N ILE A 577 -29.89 -17.68 -0.71
CA ILE A 577 -30.13 -17.83 -2.16
C ILE A 577 -28.91 -17.35 -2.95
N THR A 578 -28.29 -16.27 -2.49
CA THR A 578 -27.07 -15.71 -3.06
C THR A 578 -25.95 -15.80 -2.04
N GLU A 579 -24.74 -15.44 -2.43
CA GLU A 579 -23.71 -15.08 -1.44
C GLU A 579 -24.24 -13.90 -0.61
N VAL A 580 -24.17 -14.04 0.71
CA VAL A 580 -24.68 -13.05 1.67
C VAL A 580 -23.54 -12.60 2.57
N GLU A 581 -23.32 -11.30 2.59
CA GLU A 581 -22.46 -10.61 3.55
C GLU A 581 -23.34 -10.00 4.62
N ALA A 582 -23.02 -10.28 5.87
CA ALA A 582 -23.84 -9.87 7.01
C ALA A 582 -22.97 -9.54 8.23
N PHE A 583 -23.54 -8.83 9.17
CA PHE A 583 -23.01 -8.74 10.53
C PHE A 583 -23.83 -9.63 11.46
N THR A 584 -23.18 -10.33 12.40
CA THR A 584 -23.85 -11.12 13.42
C THR A 584 -23.64 -10.54 14.80
N LEU A 585 -24.70 -10.57 15.60
CA LEU A 585 -24.71 -10.27 17.03
C LEU A 585 -25.03 -11.56 17.78
N VAL A 586 -24.07 -12.05 18.58
CA VAL A 586 -24.22 -13.28 19.34
C VAL A 586 -25.20 -13.05 20.51
N ALA A 587 -25.98 -14.07 20.85
CA ALA A 587 -26.97 -14.01 21.95
C ALA A 587 -26.35 -13.55 23.28
N GLU A 588 -25.16 -14.05 23.64
CA GLU A 588 -24.44 -13.66 24.85
C GLU A 588 -24.08 -12.16 24.87
N ASP A 589 -23.65 -11.63 23.73
CA ASP A 589 -23.30 -10.23 23.56
C ASP A 589 -24.53 -9.33 23.66
N LEU A 590 -25.65 -9.74 23.04
CA LEU A 590 -26.92 -9.04 23.15
C LEU A 590 -27.43 -9.04 24.60
N LYS A 591 -27.36 -10.19 25.30
CA LYS A 591 -27.76 -10.29 26.70
C LYS A 591 -26.88 -9.45 27.61
N PHE A 592 -25.57 -9.40 27.36
CA PHE A 592 -24.66 -8.51 28.08
C PHE A 592 -25.10 -7.05 27.94
N VAL A 593 -25.33 -6.59 26.70
CA VAL A 593 -25.79 -5.21 26.45
C VAL A 593 -27.16 -4.98 27.09
N ALA A 594 -28.10 -5.91 26.99
CA ALA A 594 -29.41 -5.78 27.63
C ALA A 594 -29.29 -5.68 29.17
N SER A 595 -28.38 -6.44 29.79
CA SER A 595 -28.18 -6.46 31.24
C SER A 595 -27.56 -5.18 31.80
N GLN A 596 -26.69 -4.52 31.04
CA GLN A 596 -26.00 -3.31 31.50
C GLN A 596 -26.89 -2.07 31.50
N PHE A 597 -27.98 -2.09 30.73
CA PHE A 597 -28.81 -0.91 30.52
C PHE A 597 -30.24 -1.12 31.02
N ARG A 598 -30.42 -0.94 32.33
CA ARG A 598 -31.73 -0.86 33.04
C ARG A 598 -32.70 0.23 32.49
N ARG A 599 -32.31 1.03 31.48
CA ARG A 599 -33.19 2.01 30.83
C ARG A 599 -34.04 1.44 29.69
N LEU A 600 -33.86 0.16 29.34
CA LEU A 600 -34.73 -0.56 28.41
C LEU A 600 -36.19 -0.67 28.92
N HIS A 601 -36.46 -0.26 30.16
CA HIS A 601 -37.74 -0.36 30.85
C HIS A 601 -38.71 0.82 30.63
N SER A 602 -38.40 1.77 29.73
CA SER A 602 -39.30 2.89 29.40
C SER A 602 -40.66 2.40 28.89
N LYS A 603 -41.76 3.06 29.30
CA LYS A 603 -43.13 2.74 28.82
C LYS A 603 -43.24 2.75 27.29
N GLN A 604 -42.47 3.63 26.63
CA GLN A 604 -42.44 3.73 25.17
C GLN A 604 -41.80 2.50 24.52
N LEU A 605 -40.65 2.05 25.05
CA LEU A 605 -40.00 0.82 24.61
C LEU A 605 -40.86 -0.42 24.88
N ARG A 606 -41.58 -0.48 26.02
CA ARG A 606 -42.55 -1.57 26.29
C ARG A 606 -43.65 -1.61 25.23
N HIS A 607 -44.15 -0.45 24.79
CA HIS A 607 -45.16 -0.38 23.73
C HIS A 607 -44.59 -0.82 22.38
N THR A 608 -43.41 -0.32 22.01
CA THR A 608 -42.69 -0.72 20.79
C THR A 608 -42.43 -2.24 20.80
N PHE A 609 -41.95 -2.79 21.91
CA PHE A 609 -41.74 -4.21 22.08
C PHE A 609 -43.03 -5.03 21.92
N ARG A 610 -44.14 -4.65 22.57
CA ARG A 610 -45.45 -5.29 22.37
C ARG A 610 -45.93 -5.20 20.93
N HIS A 611 -45.68 -4.06 20.29
CA HIS A 611 -46.11 -3.82 18.94
C HIS A 611 -45.29 -4.61 17.93
N TYR A 612 -44.00 -4.83 18.14
CA TYR A 612 -43.12 -5.52 17.19
C TYR A 612 -42.86 -6.99 17.53
N SER A 613 -43.10 -7.44 18.76
CA SER A 613 -42.94 -8.83 19.15
C SER A 613 -43.97 -9.73 18.45
N HIS A 614 -43.46 -10.75 17.75
CA HIS A 614 -44.28 -11.74 17.06
C HIS A 614 -45.23 -12.47 18.03
N GLN A 615 -44.77 -12.81 19.24
CA GLN A 615 -45.58 -13.48 20.25
C GLN A 615 -46.77 -12.62 20.69
N TRP A 616 -46.56 -11.33 20.94
CA TRP A 616 -47.62 -10.39 21.32
C TRP A 616 -48.60 -10.12 20.18
N ARG A 617 -48.11 -9.97 18.94
CA ARG A 617 -48.95 -9.82 17.75
C ARG A 617 -49.83 -11.05 17.53
N THR A 618 -49.26 -12.24 17.63
CA THR A 618 -49.97 -13.51 17.44
C THR A 618 -51.01 -13.70 18.55
N TRP A 619 -50.64 -13.45 19.80
CA TRP A 619 -51.58 -13.50 20.92
C TRP A 619 -52.73 -12.49 20.74
N ALA A 620 -52.43 -11.24 20.37
CA ALA A 620 -53.45 -10.22 20.14
C ALA A 620 -54.39 -10.61 18.99
N ALA A 621 -53.85 -11.14 17.88
CA ALA A 621 -54.64 -11.63 16.76
C ALA A 621 -55.56 -12.79 17.19
N CYS A 622 -55.03 -13.79 17.90
CA CYS A 622 -55.81 -14.92 18.43
C CYS A 622 -56.89 -14.45 19.40
N PHE A 623 -56.58 -13.49 20.28
CA PHE A 623 -57.51 -12.93 21.25
C PHE A 623 -58.65 -12.15 20.56
N ILE A 624 -58.32 -11.31 19.58
CA ILE A 624 -59.32 -10.59 18.76
C ILE A 624 -60.18 -11.59 17.99
N GLN A 625 -59.58 -12.62 17.39
CA GLN A 625 -60.31 -13.68 16.68
C GLN A 625 -61.27 -14.43 17.61
N ALA A 626 -60.83 -14.78 18.82
CA ALA A 626 -61.66 -15.44 19.82
C ALA A 626 -62.81 -14.53 20.30
N ALA A 627 -62.53 -13.26 20.59
CA ALA A 627 -63.52 -12.26 20.97
C ALA A 627 -64.56 -12.03 19.86
N TRP A 628 -64.11 -11.93 18.60
CA TRP A 628 -64.98 -11.81 17.44
C TRP A 628 -65.87 -13.05 17.25
N ARG A 629 -65.30 -14.25 17.37
CA ARG A 629 -66.07 -15.51 17.30
C ARG A 629 -67.13 -15.58 18.41
N ARG A 630 -66.78 -15.16 19.63
CA ARG A 630 -67.73 -15.09 20.76
C ARG A 630 -68.85 -14.07 20.50
N HIS A 631 -68.50 -12.88 20.01
CA HIS A 631 -69.48 -11.86 19.65
C HIS A 631 -70.42 -12.33 18.53
N LYS A 632 -69.88 -12.97 17.48
CA LYS A 632 -70.67 -13.55 16.38
C LYS A 632 -71.63 -14.62 16.90
N LYS A 633 -71.16 -15.51 17.78
CA LYS A 633 -71.99 -16.55 18.42
C LYS A 633 -73.12 -15.95 19.26
N LEU A 634 -72.84 -14.94 20.08
CA LEU A 634 -73.84 -14.22 20.88
C LEU A 634 -74.87 -13.49 19.98
N LYS A 635 -74.43 -12.91 18.87
CA LYS A 635 -75.30 -12.25 17.89
C LYS A 635 -76.20 -13.25 17.14
N GLU A 636 -75.70 -14.43 16.85
CA GLU A 636 -76.49 -15.53 16.27
C GLU A 636 -77.49 -16.11 17.30
N MET A 637 -77.10 -16.27 18.56
CA MET A 637 -78.00 -16.68 19.65
C MET A 637 -79.10 -15.65 19.92
N ALA A 638 -78.77 -14.35 19.91
CA ALA A 638 -79.74 -13.27 20.06
C ALA A 638 -80.70 -13.17 18.87
N LYS A 639 -80.25 -13.49 17.64
CA LYS A 639 -81.13 -13.60 16.46
C LYS A 639 -82.04 -14.82 16.50
N ASN A 640 -81.61 -15.92 17.12
CA ASN A 640 -82.38 -17.16 17.19
C ASN A 640 -83.26 -17.29 18.44
N GLY A 641 -83.29 -16.29 19.34
CA GLY A 641 -84.23 -16.23 20.46
C GLY A 641 -84.08 -17.35 21.50
N ILE A 642 -82.89 -17.91 21.67
CA ILE A 642 -82.63 -18.99 22.64
C ILE A 642 -81.71 -18.47 23.74
N SER A 643 -82.26 -18.31 24.94
CA SER A 643 -81.51 -18.07 26.18
C SER A 643 -80.86 -19.37 26.67
N GLU A 644 -79.65 -19.25 27.24
CA GLU A 644 -78.77 -20.35 27.68
C GLU A 644 -79.27 -21.11 28.93
N SER A 645 -80.53 -20.91 29.36
CA SER A 645 -81.20 -21.82 30.28
C SER A 645 -82.63 -22.09 29.78
N GLY A 646 -82.92 -23.34 29.48
CA GLY A 646 -84.18 -23.77 28.86
C GLY A 646 -85.41 -23.69 29.78
N ARG A 647 -85.84 -22.49 30.18
CA ARG A 647 -87.21 -22.22 30.69
C ARG A 647 -87.67 -20.80 30.34
N PRO A 648 -88.95 -20.61 29.97
CA PRO A 648 -89.47 -19.28 29.64
C PRO A 648 -89.71 -18.46 30.92
N LEU A 649 -89.23 -17.22 30.94
CA LEU A 649 -89.34 -16.29 32.06
C LEU A 649 -90.60 -15.41 31.89
N LYS A 650 -91.61 -15.62 32.75
CA LYS A 650 -92.65 -14.63 33.03
C LYS A 650 -92.06 -13.59 33.98
N GLU A 651 -92.19 -12.31 33.60
CA GLU A 651 -91.82 -11.17 34.44
C GLU A 651 -92.61 -11.18 35.74
N ASN A 652 -91.92 -11.13 36.88
CA ASN A 652 -92.53 -10.78 38.16
C ASN A 652 -91.57 -9.94 39.00
N PHE A 653 -92.16 -8.91 39.60
CA PHE A 653 -91.70 -7.81 40.46
C PHE A 653 -90.51 -8.08 41.41
N TRP A 654 -90.26 -9.33 41.80
CA TRP A 654 -89.19 -9.70 42.75
C TRP A 654 -87.77 -9.67 42.16
N SER A 655 -87.59 -9.69 40.83
CA SER A 655 -86.24 -9.67 40.22
C SER A 655 -85.55 -8.29 40.33
N LYS A 656 -86.33 -7.21 40.23
CA LYS A 656 -85.83 -5.83 40.43
C LYS A 656 -85.39 -5.56 41.87
N TYR A 657 -85.99 -6.24 42.83
CA TYR A 657 -85.62 -6.11 44.25
C TYR A 657 -84.30 -6.82 44.59
N SER A 658 -83.99 -7.94 43.91
CA SER A 658 -82.72 -8.65 44.09
C SER A 658 -81.51 -7.94 43.49
N GLU A 659 -81.67 -7.22 42.36
CA GLU A 659 -80.56 -6.44 41.77
C GLU A 659 -80.13 -5.26 42.65
N SER A 660 -81.08 -4.58 43.31
CA SER A 660 -80.77 -3.46 44.21
C SER A 660 -80.05 -3.89 45.49
N LEU A 661 -80.16 -5.15 45.90
CA LEU A 661 -79.48 -5.70 47.09
C LEU A 661 -78.05 -6.18 46.77
N VAL A 662 -77.80 -6.62 45.53
CA VAL A 662 -76.47 -7.05 45.07
C VAL A 662 -75.56 -5.85 44.74
N GLU A 663 -76.13 -4.68 44.42
CA GLU A 663 -75.36 -3.48 44.11
C GLU A 663 -74.76 -2.78 45.36
N LYS A 664 -75.23 -3.13 46.57
CA LYS A 664 -74.72 -2.57 47.84
C LYS A 664 -73.60 -3.36 48.52
N THR A 665 -73.28 -4.57 48.06
CA THR A 665 -72.22 -5.42 48.65
C THR A 665 -70.98 -5.57 47.76
N ARG A 666 -70.91 -4.87 46.62
CA ARG A 666 -69.74 -4.89 45.72
C ARG A 666 -68.64 -3.92 46.17
N SER A 667 -68.22 -4.03 47.44
CA SER A 667 -66.95 -3.51 47.91
C SER A 667 -66.18 -4.65 48.60
N ARG A 668 -65.03 -4.98 48.01
CA ARG A 668 -63.99 -5.93 48.44
C ARG A 668 -64.16 -7.41 48.05
N ARG A 669 -63.14 -7.83 47.30
CA ARG A 669 -62.52 -9.17 47.23
C ARG A 669 -63.28 -10.22 46.40
N PHE A 670 -62.87 -10.35 45.14
CA PHE A 670 -63.20 -11.51 44.30
C PHE A 670 -61.98 -12.44 44.24
N VAL A 671 -62.06 -13.51 45.04
CA VAL A 671 -61.42 -14.81 44.76
C VAL A 671 -62.42 -15.56 43.88
N LEU A 672 -61.98 -16.15 42.78
CA LEU A 672 -62.84 -16.87 41.84
C LEU A 672 -62.41 -18.34 41.83
N GLU A 673 -63.12 -19.17 42.60
CA GLU A 673 -63.23 -20.61 42.38
C GLU A 673 -64.38 -20.92 41.40
N SER A 674 -64.30 -22.11 40.85
CA SER A 674 -64.80 -22.60 39.56
C SER A 674 -66.32 -22.69 39.35
N ALA A 675 -66.72 -22.63 38.07
CA ALA A 675 -67.82 -23.44 37.55
C ALA A 675 -67.55 -23.78 36.08
N GLU A 676 -67.24 -25.06 35.82
CA GLU A 676 -66.98 -25.61 34.50
C GLU A 676 -68.29 -25.88 33.74
N SER A 677 -68.38 -25.38 32.52
CA SER A 677 -68.64 -26.20 31.32
C SER A 677 -68.64 -25.31 30.06
N VAL A 678 -68.13 -25.87 28.95
CA VAL A 678 -68.04 -25.30 27.58
C VAL A 678 -66.80 -24.43 27.23
N SER A 679 -65.82 -24.26 28.12
CA SER A 679 -64.62 -23.41 27.87
C SER A 679 -63.35 -24.14 27.38
N SER A 680 -63.42 -25.40 26.93
CA SER A 680 -62.21 -26.22 26.73
C SER A 680 -61.33 -25.85 25.53
N THR A 681 -61.74 -24.91 24.66
CA THR A 681 -60.89 -24.43 23.54
C THR A 681 -60.32 -23.03 23.77
N ILE A 682 -60.69 -22.35 24.86
CA ILE A 682 -60.23 -20.97 25.15
C ILE A 682 -59.09 -20.96 26.18
N ASN A 683 -58.93 -22.01 26.98
CA ASN A 683 -57.90 -22.10 28.02
C ASN A 683 -56.49 -22.46 27.51
N SER A 684 -56.25 -22.60 26.20
CA SER A 684 -54.93 -22.99 25.68
C SER A 684 -54.05 -21.82 25.18
N LEU A 685 -54.53 -20.59 25.19
CA LEU A 685 -53.74 -19.41 24.80
C LEU A 685 -53.22 -18.71 26.06
N GLN A 686 -52.10 -19.22 26.57
CA GLN A 686 -51.38 -18.60 27.67
C GLN A 686 -50.99 -17.17 27.28
N LYS A 687 -51.41 -16.17 28.07
CA LYS A 687 -50.95 -14.79 27.92
C LYS A 687 -49.42 -14.82 27.91
N PRO A 688 -48.74 -14.21 26.91
CA PRO A 688 -47.29 -14.09 26.96
C PRO A 688 -46.91 -13.48 28.30
N VAL A 689 -45.92 -14.08 28.97
CA VAL A 689 -45.44 -13.63 30.28
C VAL A 689 -45.11 -12.14 30.14
N GLU A 690 -45.71 -11.33 31.01
CA GLU A 690 -45.30 -9.92 31.09
C GLU A 690 -43.87 -9.92 31.58
N VAL A 691 -42.98 -9.34 30.79
CA VAL A 691 -41.61 -9.12 31.21
C VAL A 691 -41.68 -8.14 32.39
N ASP A 692 -41.57 -8.68 33.60
CA ASP A 692 -41.46 -7.88 34.81
C ASP A 692 -40.07 -7.24 34.78
N PHE A 693 -40.09 -5.93 34.63
CA PHE A 693 -38.92 -5.08 34.44
C PHE A 693 -38.60 -4.28 35.71
N ASP A 694 -39.03 -4.79 36.86
CA ASP A 694 -38.92 -4.15 38.17
C ASP A 694 -37.57 -4.44 38.84
#